data_AF-Q75JT4-F1
#
_entry.id   AF-Q75JT4-F1
#
_cell.length_a   1.000
_cell.length_b   1.000
_cell.length_c   1.000
_cell.angle_alpha   90.00
_cell.angle_beta   90.00
_cell.angle_gamma   90.00
#
_symmetry.space_group_name_H-M   'P 1'
#
loop_
_entity.id
_entity.type
_entity.pdbx_description
1 polymer ?
#
loop_
_entity_poly.entity_id
_entity_poly.type
_entity_poly.pdbx_seq_one_letter_code
_entity_poly.pdbx_strand_id
1 'polypeptide(L)'
;MKILLYIAIILSFFSLITISSECKIAVLLSGSPNDLGYNYLMNEARVKAESELKLDFSIYYENLEESMEEAEKAFQDALHKGANLIVVGSFVHVGLGLKYAALTKDQDIYWIIRGNKRPNPDLPHVVILNFNSFELHYLLGYFSGLMTKTGIVGFVAPGPDVNTISTDNSFYLGAKYARPNITFLNVYVQSWYNPNVSYSAAKMLIKNGADLIGMSQDDMSCQKAMMDSGLIGIGATGYPTHLLFGGNVGVSYITNWTNLYVKYAQHVLNDDWPDYSSYFTNLSREDSIFIDDYSYKVPIDIQNLVNDEIQRLKNTSYIPYRSDPYLAQLGIPFDSKGLLVEDQFRANKKLLKGDSISKVIDFGQYSIPIEFIDYPNSLKYGVTIVSGVCIFICLVCMTLVVVFKKARVIKSSSPAFLLLILLGCCIIFAACILFAQSPTNQTCSARIWLLSLGYTLFLGNLLVKNWRIWLLFDNPKLKKRAITNWKLYPWVFAILAIDVMILAIWQGLGNINAESRIGYDSLTQYQYKNVCSSDDQGSIALYLLLVFHGLVLLVACFISFKIKVVDIEEFNESKPITTSVYIITFCLFIVIPLMVSPQSLTSQTTIICVCAIVTTLISMLLLFGSKFYKMATQGLAINETFATSTKSSSKSSKSSYGKDNPNPNAINFGEDDTSDETSEEKHKSPKQKSVNFSNKSNSHLAVFTSDEETSKTSKLSIDFENSSKDISIDQLQQQKQQPINTNGDLENKSNDKIDDDNDNSSVLSKRISNQQNGETEIDSNNV
;
A
#
# COMPACT_ATOMS: atom_id res chain seq x y z
N MET A 1 58.79 -51.70 49.61
CA MET A 1 59.30 -51.09 48.35
C MET A 1 58.36 -51.26 47.17
N LYS A 2 58.11 -52.46 46.60
CA LYS A 2 57.36 -52.60 45.33
C LYS A 2 55.99 -51.90 45.27
N ILE A 3 55.18 -51.96 46.34
CA ILE A 3 53.87 -51.26 46.40
C ILE A 3 54.04 -49.72 46.40
N LEU A 4 55.01 -49.19 47.15
CA LEU A 4 55.37 -47.77 47.14
C LEU A 4 55.84 -47.29 45.76
N LEU A 5 56.55 -48.13 45.00
CA LEU A 5 56.92 -47.84 43.62
C LEU A 5 55.68 -47.74 42.72
N TYR A 6 54.72 -48.67 42.84
CA TYR A 6 53.46 -48.60 42.08
C TYR A 6 52.62 -47.37 42.43
N ILE A 7 52.52 -47.00 43.71
CA ILE A 7 51.81 -45.78 44.13
C ILE A 7 52.52 -44.54 43.59
N ALA A 8 53.85 -44.49 43.62
CA ALA A 8 54.62 -43.40 43.01
C ALA A 8 54.44 -43.32 41.49
N ILE A 9 54.38 -44.46 40.79
CA ILE A 9 54.11 -44.51 39.34
C ILE A 9 52.69 -44.03 39.03
N ILE A 10 51.68 -44.47 39.78
CA ILE A 10 50.28 -44.03 39.59
C ILE A 10 50.13 -42.54 39.91
N LEU A 11 50.75 -42.04 40.98
CA LEU A 11 50.77 -40.60 41.30
C LEU A 11 51.52 -39.82 40.21
N SER A 12 52.63 -40.33 39.66
CA SER A 12 53.35 -39.68 38.57
C SER A 12 52.52 -39.63 37.27
N PHE A 13 51.73 -40.68 37.00
CA PHE A 13 50.78 -40.70 35.88
C PHE A 13 49.62 -39.72 36.11
N PHE A 14 49.13 -39.57 37.35
CA PHE A 14 48.09 -38.60 37.68
C PHE A 14 48.59 -37.15 37.59
N SER A 15 49.83 -36.87 37.97
CA SER A 15 50.47 -35.54 37.79
C SER A 15 50.95 -35.26 36.35
N LEU A 16 50.83 -36.24 35.44
CA LEU A 16 51.06 -36.06 34.00
C LEU A 16 49.75 -35.92 33.19
N ILE A 17 48.60 -35.93 33.87
CA ILE A 17 47.36 -35.37 33.31
C ILE A 17 47.45 -33.84 33.51
N THR A 18 48.23 -33.18 32.65
CA THR A 18 48.01 -31.76 32.40
C THR A 18 46.60 -31.61 31.86
N ILE A 19 45.72 -31.04 32.68
CA ILE A 19 44.43 -30.53 32.24
C ILE A 19 44.76 -29.40 31.28
N SER A 20 44.72 -29.67 29.98
CA SER A 20 44.71 -28.62 28.98
C SER A 20 43.49 -27.75 29.27
N SER A 21 43.68 -26.46 29.50
CA SER A 21 42.55 -25.54 29.47
C SER A 21 41.93 -25.61 28.07
N GLU A 22 40.60 -25.54 28.03
CA GLU A 22 39.82 -25.59 26.81
C GLU A 22 39.38 -24.16 26.49
N CYS A 23 39.68 -23.65 25.28
CA CYS A 23 39.22 -22.32 24.87
C CYS A 23 37.89 -22.43 24.12
N LYS A 24 36.84 -21.85 24.71
CA LYS A 24 35.46 -21.82 24.24
C LYS A 24 35.11 -20.39 23.84
N ILE A 25 35.22 -20.09 22.55
CA ILE A 25 35.08 -18.72 22.05
C ILE A 25 33.61 -18.38 21.72
N ALA A 26 33.16 -17.21 22.18
CA ALA A 26 31.89 -16.60 21.80
C ALA A 26 32.11 -15.16 21.30
N VAL A 27 31.56 -14.83 20.12
CA VAL A 27 31.70 -13.49 19.52
C VAL A 27 30.34 -12.80 19.41
N LEU A 28 30.25 -11.59 19.95
CA LEU A 28 29.02 -10.80 20.01
C LEU A 28 29.12 -9.64 19.01
N LEU A 29 28.39 -9.77 17.90
CA LEU A 29 28.35 -8.84 16.78
C LEU A 29 27.19 -7.85 16.94
N SER A 30 27.37 -6.59 16.52
CA SER A 30 26.27 -5.59 16.54
C SER A 30 25.23 -5.84 15.46
N GLY A 31 25.68 -6.25 14.27
CA GLY A 31 24.83 -6.54 13.11
C GLY A 31 25.08 -7.94 12.53
N SER A 32 24.50 -8.20 11.37
CA SER A 32 24.58 -9.50 10.70
C SER A 32 25.94 -9.69 10.00
N PRO A 33 26.59 -10.87 10.09
CA PRO A 33 27.83 -11.16 9.38
C PRO A 33 27.64 -11.29 7.85
N ASN A 34 26.43 -11.07 7.34
CA ASN A 34 26.13 -10.96 5.91
C ASN A 34 26.46 -9.57 5.32
N ASP A 35 26.93 -8.61 6.14
CA ASP A 35 27.26 -7.24 5.72
C ASP A 35 28.41 -7.15 4.69
N LEU A 36 29.25 -8.18 4.58
CA LEU A 36 30.53 -8.14 3.86
C LEU A 36 31.37 -6.93 4.32
N GLY A 37 31.37 -6.68 5.62
CA GLY A 37 31.99 -5.54 6.27
C GLY A 37 32.54 -5.91 7.64
N TYR A 38 32.26 -5.09 8.64
CA TYR A 38 32.84 -5.22 9.97
C TYR A 38 32.39 -6.52 10.67
N ASN A 39 31.10 -6.86 10.62
CA ASN A 39 30.55 -8.03 11.31
C ASN A 39 30.99 -9.32 10.61
N TYR A 40 31.04 -9.33 9.26
CA TYR A 40 31.65 -10.42 8.48
C TYR A 40 33.09 -10.70 8.95
N LEU A 41 33.95 -9.69 9.06
CA LEU A 41 35.38 -9.87 9.38
C LEU A 41 35.62 -10.29 10.84
N MET A 42 34.78 -9.83 11.77
CA MET A 42 34.80 -10.30 13.16
C MET A 42 34.38 -11.78 13.25
N ASN A 43 33.37 -12.20 12.49
CA ASN A 43 32.99 -13.62 12.42
C ASN A 43 34.01 -14.47 11.65
N GLU A 44 34.63 -13.94 10.60
CA GLU A 44 35.68 -14.62 9.84
C GLU A 44 36.91 -14.89 10.72
N ALA A 45 37.29 -13.94 11.57
CA ALA A 45 38.35 -14.13 12.57
C ALA A 45 38.04 -15.24 13.58
N ARG A 46 36.76 -15.39 14.00
CA ARG A 46 36.30 -16.52 14.83
C ARG A 46 36.53 -17.86 14.11
N VAL A 47 36.06 -17.99 12.88
CA VAL A 47 36.18 -19.22 12.07
C VAL A 47 37.66 -19.56 11.80
N LYS A 48 38.51 -18.56 11.55
CA LYS A 48 39.95 -18.76 11.37
C LYS A 48 40.63 -19.21 12.66
N ALA A 49 40.32 -18.58 13.80
CA ALA A 49 40.87 -18.98 15.10
C ALA A 49 40.44 -20.40 15.53
N GLU A 50 39.17 -20.74 15.29
CA GLU A 50 38.61 -22.10 15.47
C GLU A 50 39.38 -23.14 14.67
N SER A 51 39.67 -22.87 13.39
CA SER A 51 40.42 -23.75 12.49
C SER A 51 41.90 -23.87 12.87
N GLU A 52 42.56 -22.75 13.18
CA GLU A 52 44.00 -22.69 13.48
C GLU A 52 44.34 -23.35 14.82
N LEU A 53 43.51 -23.13 15.85
CA LEU A 53 43.71 -23.67 17.20
C LEU A 53 42.94 -24.97 17.46
N LYS A 54 42.07 -25.39 16.53
CA LYS A 54 41.20 -26.58 16.65
C LYS A 54 40.31 -26.53 17.89
N LEU A 55 39.58 -25.42 18.04
CA LEU A 55 38.67 -25.22 19.17
C LEU A 55 37.39 -26.06 18.98
N ASP A 56 37.06 -26.89 19.96
CA ASP A 56 35.84 -27.72 19.93
C ASP A 56 34.55 -26.91 20.16
N PHE A 57 34.65 -25.67 20.64
CA PHE A 57 33.52 -24.77 20.87
C PHE A 57 33.81 -23.36 20.33
N SER A 58 32.93 -22.92 19.42
CA SER A 58 33.06 -21.65 18.72
C SER A 58 31.67 -21.18 18.27
N ILE A 59 31.16 -20.11 18.89
CA ILE A 59 29.81 -19.58 18.64
C ILE A 59 29.82 -18.07 18.38
N TYR A 60 28.74 -17.56 17.79
CA TYR A 60 28.52 -16.13 17.66
C TYR A 60 27.06 -15.76 17.88
N TYR A 61 26.82 -14.48 18.11
CA TYR A 61 25.51 -13.84 18.18
C TYR A 61 25.53 -12.59 17.29
N GLU A 62 24.41 -12.29 16.63
CA GLU A 62 24.28 -11.19 15.66
C GLU A 62 23.11 -10.26 16.00
N ASN A 63 23.07 -9.09 15.35
CA ASN A 63 22.00 -8.07 15.48
C ASN A 63 21.78 -7.52 16.90
N LEU A 64 22.78 -7.64 17.79
CA LEU A 64 22.66 -7.24 19.20
C LEU A 64 22.51 -5.73 19.42
N GLU A 65 22.67 -4.89 18.39
CA GLU A 65 22.38 -3.46 18.46
C GLU A 65 20.88 -3.13 18.35
N GLU A 66 20.04 -4.07 17.88
CA GLU A 66 18.58 -3.88 17.81
C GLU A 66 17.91 -3.81 19.20
N SER A 67 18.44 -4.57 20.18
CA SER A 67 17.92 -4.57 21.55
C SER A 67 18.99 -4.85 22.60
N MET A 68 19.12 -3.95 23.56
CA MET A 68 19.98 -4.16 24.74
C MET A 68 19.52 -5.33 25.62
N GLU A 69 18.23 -5.71 25.57
CA GLU A 69 17.73 -6.89 26.27
C GLU A 69 18.14 -8.20 25.58
N GLU A 70 18.17 -8.20 24.24
CA GLU A 70 18.65 -9.35 23.47
C GLU A 70 20.16 -9.50 23.55
N ALA A 71 20.89 -8.38 23.56
CA ALA A 71 22.28 -8.35 23.97
C ALA A 71 22.45 -9.00 25.36
N GLU A 72 21.74 -8.55 26.39
CA GLU A 72 21.88 -9.13 27.74
C GLU A 72 21.55 -10.64 27.78
N LYS A 73 20.55 -11.11 27.02
CA LYS A 73 20.27 -12.56 26.84
C LYS A 73 21.43 -13.29 26.16
N ALA A 74 22.05 -12.71 25.12
CA ALA A 74 23.17 -13.31 24.41
C ALA A 74 24.42 -13.45 25.30
N PHE A 75 24.71 -12.44 26.15
CA PHE A 75 25.77 -12.53 27.17
C PHE A 75 25.50 -13.68 28.16
N GLN A 76 24.25 -13.83 28.63
CA GLN A 76 23.86 -14.90 29.55
C GLN A 76 23.92 -16.29 28.90
N ASP A 77 23.45 -16.44 27.66
CA ASP A 77 23.46 -17.70 26.93
C ASP A 77 24.89 -18.15 26.56
N ALA A 78 25.78 -17.21 26.21
CA ALA A 78 27.20 -17.51 25.98
C ALA A 78 27.86 -18.10 27.23
N LEU A 79 27.65 -17.47 28.39
CA LEU A 79 28.13 -17.96 29.69
C LEU A 79 27.49 -19.29 30.08
N HIS A 80 26.18 -19.46 29.86
CA HIS A 80 25.46 -20.69 30.17
C HIS A 80 25.93 -21.89 29.33
N LYS A 81 26.27 -21.66 28.06
CA LYS A 81 26.88 -22.65 27.17
C LYS A 81 28.36 -22.93 27.49
N GLY A 82 28.95 -22.21 28.43
CA GLY A 82 30.32 -22.42 28.91
C GLY A 82 31.39 -21.70 28.10
N ALA A 83 31.06 -20.63 27.37
CA ALA A 83 32.07 -19.79 26.73
C ALA A 83 32.99 -19.15 27.78
N ASN A 84 34.30 -19.27 27.60
CA ASN A 84 35.31 -18.69 28.49
C ASN A 84 36.23 -17.67 27.79
N LEU A 85 36.12 -17.49 26.46
CA LEU A 85 36.68 -16.34 25.77
C LEU A 85 35.56 -15.59 25.05
N ILE A 86 35.19 -14.41 25.57
CA ILE A 86 34.03 -13.65 25.08
C ILE A 86 34.48 -12.34 24.44
N VAL A 87 34.16 -12.17 23.15
CA VAL A 87 34.53 -11.00 22.35
C VAL A 87 33.32 -10.09 22.16
N VAL A 88 33.40 -8.87 22.69
CA VAL A 88 32.37 -7.83 22.56
C VAL A 88 32.78 -6.87 21.43
N GLY A 89 32.20 -7.04 20.26
CA GLY A 89 32.64 -6.40 19.02
C GLY A 89 32.17 -4.96 18.79
N SER A 90 31.11 -4.50 19.47
CA SER A 90 30.58 -3.14 19.30
C SER A 90 30.92 -2.22 20.47
N PHE A 91 31.07 -0.93 20.16
CA PHE A 91 31.23 0.12 21.16
C PHE A 91 29.91 0.36 21.95
N VAL A 92 28.75 0.03 21.37
CA VAL A 92 27.45 0.13 22.07
C VAL A 92 27.42 -0.80 23.28
N HIS A 93 28.00 -1.99 23.16
CA HIS A 93 27.98 -3.01 24.21
C HIS A 93 29.12 -2.92 25.24
N VAL A 94 30.02 -1.92 25.18
CA VAL A 94 31.13 -1.75 26.16
C VAL A 94 30.63 -1.81 27.60
N GLY A 95 29.54 -1.11 27.91
CA GLY A 95 28.98 -1.04 29.26
C GLY A 95 28.47 -2.39 29.76
N LEU A 96 27.85 -3.17 28.87
CA LEU A 96 27.34 -4.51 29.15
C LEU A 96 28.49 -5.52 29.32
N GLY A 97 29.51 -5.43 28.46
CA GLY A 97 30.74 -6.22 28.59
C GLY A 97 31.46 -6.00 29.91
N LEU A 98 31.66 -4.74 30.31
CA LEU A 98 32.29 -4.42 31.59
C LEU A 98 31.44 -4.85 32.80
N LYS A 99 30.10 -4.81 32.69
CA LYS A 99 29.17 -5.35 33.71
C LYS A 99 29.37 -6.86 33.88
N TYR A 100 29.34 -7.62 32.79
CA TYR A 100 29.49 -9.08 32.86
C TYR A 100 30.89 -9.53 33.25
N ALA A 101 31.93 -8.86 32.75
CA ALA A 101 33.31 -9.11 33.19
C ALA A 101 33.51 -8.85 34.69
N ALA A 102 32.81 -7.86 35.27
CA ALA A 102 32.84 -7.63 36.73
C ALA A 102 32.09 -8.72 37.53
N LEU A 103 31.10 -9.38 36.93
CA LEU A 103 30.37 -10.51 37.55
C LEU A 103 31.14 -11.83 37.45
N THR A 104 31.96 -12.02 36.42
CA THR A 104 32.77 -13.23 36.21
C THR A 104 34.25 -13.06 36.56
N LYS A 105 34.64 -11.95 37.21
CA LYS A 105 36.05 -11.62 37.49
C LYS A 105 36.80 -12.66 38.35
N ASP A 106 36.05 -13.41 39.17
CA ASP A 106 36.55 -14.45 40.07
C ASP A 106 36.38 -15.86 39.44
N GLN A 107 36.27 -15.92 38.10
CA GLN A 107 36.10 -17.14 37.29
C GLN A 107 37.06 -17.08 36.10
N ASP A 108 37.41 -18.24 35.54
CA ASP A 108 38.31 -18.39 34.39
C ASP A 108 37.61 -18.01 33.06
N ILE A 109 37.05 -16.81 33.01
CA ILE A 109 36.29 -16.25 31.88
C ILE A 109 36.91 -14.91 31.48
N TYR A 110 37.45 -14.91 30.27
CA TYR A 110 38.27 -13.85 29.69
C TYR A 110 37.51 -13.07 28.63
N TRP A 111 37.76 -11.77 28.56
CA TRP A 111 36.96 -10.83 27.78
C TRP A 111 37.82 -9.96 26.88
N ILE A 112 37.50 -9.92 25.59
CA ILE A 112 38.03 -8.92 24.65
C ILE A 112 36.91 -7.90 24.41
N ILE A 113 37.02 -6.72 24.99
CA ILE A 113 35.96 -5.69 24.94
C ILE A 113 36.46 -4.54 24.07
N ARG A 114 35.79 -4.29 22.93
CA ARG A 114 36.04 -3.07 22.15
C ARG A 114 35.82 -1.85 23.03
N GLY A 115 36.76 -0.90 23.03
CA GLY A 115 36.66 0.28 23.88
C GLY A 115 37.89 1.20 23.84
N ASN A 116 37.77 2.33 24.51
CA ASN A 116 38.84 3.34 24.67
C ASN A 116 39.23 3.58 26.13
N LYS A 117 38.49 3.03 27.10
CA LYS A 117 38.81 3.13 28.52
C LYS A 117 40.16 2.47 28.79
N ARG A 118 40.91 3.00 29.75
CA ARG A 118 42.09 2.31 30.28
C ARG A 118 41.65 0.97 30.90
N PRO A 119 42.48 -0.08 30.83
CA PRO A 119 42.22 -1.32 31.58
C PRO A 119 41.95 -1.01 33.03
N ASN A 120 40.93 -1.66 33.60
CA ASN A 120 40.63 -1.51 35.02
C ASN A 120 41.43 -2.58 35.79
N PRO A 121 42.31 -2.20 36.74
CA PRO A 121 43.03 -3.18 37.56
C PRO A 121 42.11 -4.14 38.34
N ASP A 122 40.87 -3.74 38.63
CA ASP A 122 39.88 -4.60 39.30
C ASP A 122 39.26 -5.68 38.38
N LEU A 123 39.63 -5.71 37.09
CA LEU A 123 39.13 -6.62 36.05
C LEU A 123 40.31 -7.30 35.32
N PRO A 124 41.03 -8.24 35.95
CA PRO A 124 42.27 -8.81 35.40
C PRO A 124 42.06 -9.54 34.06
N HIS A 125 40.94 -10.25 33.93
CA HIS A 125 40.59 -11.04 32.74
C HIS A 125 40.02 -10.20 31.56
N VAL A 126 40.23 -8.88 31.55
CA VAL A 126 39.72 -7.97 30.50
C VAL A 126 40.84 -7.36 29.67
N VAL A 127 40.74 -7.56 28.36
CA VAL A 127 41.49 -6.83 27.33
C VAL A 127 40.60 -5.75 26.73
N ILE A 128 41.09 -4.51 26.67
CA ILE A 128 40.43 -3.44 25.92
C ILE A 128 40.96 -3.41 24.49
N LEU A 129 40.09 -3.65 23.51
CA LEU A 129 40.38 -3.54 22.08
C LEU A 129 40.14 -2.10 21.58
N ASN A 130 41.23 -1.37 21.35
CA ASN A 130 41.20 -0.02 20.81
C ASN A 130 41.33 -0.04 19.29
N PHE A 131 40.19 -0.02 18.60
CA PHE A 131 40.11 0.15 17.15
C PHE A 131 40.21 1.64 16.79
N ASN A 132 41.20 1.97 15.95
CA ASN A 132 41.51 3.34 15.51
C ASN A 132 40.96 3.64 14.10
N SER A 133 39.64 3.65 13.93
CA SER A 133 39.02 3.95 12.63
C SER A 133 39.36 5.36 12.12
N PHE A 134 39.57 6.33 13.01
CA PHE A 134 39.87 7.73 12.65
C PHE A 134 41.11 7.88 11.76
N GLU A 135 42.16 7.09 12.02
CA GLU A 135 43.37 7.02 11.20
C GLU A 135 43.08 6.50 9.78
N LEU A 136 42.24 5.47 9.66
CA LEU A 136 41.84 4.89 8.38
C LEU A 136 40.99 5.89 7.58
N HIS A 137 40.02 6.55 8.21
CA HIS A 137 39.22 7.57 7.53
C HIS A 137 40.02 8.83 7.18
N TYR A 138 40.98 9.24 8.01
CA TYR A 138 41.95 10.29 7.66
C TYR A 138 42.73 9.91 6.39
N LEU A 139 43.25 8.68 6.32
CA LEU A 139 44.02 8.21 5.18
C LEU A 139 43.19 8.05 3.90
N LEU A 140 41.93 7.59 4.01
CA LEU A 140 40.97 7.61 2.90
C LEU A 140 40.64 9.04 2.44
N GLY A 141 40.56 9.98 3.39
CA GLY A 141 40.42 11.41 3.11
C GLY A 141 41.62 11.96 2.33
N TYR A 142 42.84 11.65 2.78
CA TYR A 142 44.09 12.04 2.13
C TYR A 142 44.18 11.51 0.70
N PHE A 143 43.91 10.21 0.50
CA PHE A 143 43.75 9.60 -0.82
C PHE A 143 42.71 10.36 -1.67
N SER A 144 41.57 10.75 -1.09
CA SER A 144 40.50 11.45 -1.81
C SER A 144 40.91 12.86 -2.26
N GLY A 145 41.61 13.63 -1.42
CA GLY A 145 42.11 14.96 -1.77
C GLY A 145 43.21 14.96 -2.84
N LEU A 146 43.99 13.87 -2.93
CA LEU A 146 44.94 13.63 -4.02
C LEU A 146 44.21 13.26 -5.33
N MET A 147 43.28 12.30 -5.28
CA MET A 147 42.62 11.73 -6.45
C MET A 147 41.50 12.59 -7.07
N THR A 148 40.87 13.48 -6.30
CA THR A 148 39.75 14.32 -6.79
C THR A 148 40.17 15.22 -7.95
N LYS A 149 39.36 15.26 -9.00
CA LYS A 149 39.50 16.14 -10.17
C LYS A 149 38.67 17.41 -10.01
N THR A 150 37.49 17.32 -9.40
CA THR A 150 36.62 18.48 -9.11
C THR A 150 37.13 19.32 -7.95
N GLY A 151 37.94 18.76 -7.03
CA GLY A 151 38.28 19.39 -5.76
C GLY A 151 37.13 19.35 -4.75
N ILE A 152 36.11 18.52 -5.02
CA ILE A 152 34.93 18.35 -4.18
C ILE A 152 34.86 16.87 -3.79
N VAL A 153 34.83 16.60 -2.48
CA VAL A 153 34.71 15.24 -1.93
C VAL A 153 33.52 15.16 -0.98
N GLY A 154 32.88 14.00 -0.92
CA GLY A 154 31.68 13.77 -0.12
C GLY A 154 31.91 12.83 1.06
N PHE A 155 31.02 12.88 2.05
CA PHE A 155 30.95 11.90 3.14
C PHE A 155 29.51 11.56 3.51
N VAL A 156 29.21 10.26 3.64
CA VAL A 156 27.89 9.74 4.06
C VAL A 156 28.02 9.03 5.40
N ALA A 157 27.34 9.52 6.43
CA ALA A 157 27.44 9.00 7.80
C ALA A 157 26.06 8.75 8.44
N PRO A 158 25.97 7.97 9.54
CA PRO A 158 24.74 7.86 10.32
C PRO A 158 24.28 9.22 10.90
N GLY A 159 25.25 10.07 11.26
CA GLY A 159 25.02 11.41 11.84
C GLY A 159 24.95 11.45 13.37
N PRO A 160 24.89 12.67 13.95
CA PRO A 160 25.12 12.91 15.38
C PRO A 160 24.14 12.20 16.33
N ASP A 161 22.96 11.82 15.86
CA ASP A 161 21.95 11.15 16.69
C ASP A 161 22.27 9.65 16.87
N VAL A 162 23.00 9.05 15.93
CA VAL A 162 23.36 7.63 15.89
C VAL A 162 24.84 7.41 16.24
N ASN A 163 25.74 8.23 15.69
CA ASN A 163 27.19 8.11 15.84
C ASN A 163 27.84 9.47 16.12
N THR A 164 29.15 9.47 16.33
CA THR A 164 30.00 10.66 16.53
C THR A 164 30.59 11.14 15.20
N ILE A 165 30.87 12.44 15.08
CA ILE A 165 31.28 13.11 13.83
C ILE A 165 32.81 13.07 13.62
N SER A 166 33.55 12.43 14.51
CA SER A 166 35.02 12.44 14.46
C SER A 166 35.60 11.65 13.29
N THR A 167 34.85 10.66 12.79
CA THR A 167 35.18 9.93 11.55
C THR A 167 35.15 10.87 10.34
N ASP A 168 34.07 11.63 10.23
CA ASP A 168 33.74 12.59 9.18
C ASP A 168 34.78 13.72 9.16
N ASN A 169 35.09 14.27 10.35
CA ASN A 169 36.15 15.25 10.55
C ASN A 169 37.53 14.71 10.18
N SER A 170 37.84 13.45 10.51
CA SER A 170 39.13 12.83 10.18
C SER A 170 39.30 12.72 8.66
N PHE A 171 38.27 12.26 7.96
CA PHE A 171 38.27 12.23 6.48
C PHE A 171 38.42 13.62 5.87
N TYR A 172 37.70 14.63 6.38
CA TYR A 172 37.85 16.01 5.92
C TYR A 172 39.28 16.54 6.14
N LEU A 173 39.89 16.31 7.30
CA LEU A 173 41.27 16.74 7.59
C LEU A 173 42.28 16.09 6.64
N GLY A 174 42.13 14.80 6.35
CA GLY A 174 42.97 14.12 5.36
C GLY A 174 42.85 14.77 3.97
N ALA A 175 41.62 14.99 3.51
CA ALA A 175 41.36 15.60 2.21
C ALA A 175 41.87 17.05 2.12
N LYS A 176 41.72 17.83 3.18
CA LYS A 176 42.25 19.19 3.32
C LYS A 176 43.78 19.22 3.36
N TYR A 177 44.40 18.23 4.00
CA TYR A 177 45.85 18.12 4.07
C TYR A 177 46.46 17.79 2.70
N ALA A 178 45.83 16.90 1.92
CA ALA A 178 46.19 16.66 0.52
C ALA A 178 45.91 17.86 -0.39
N ARG A 179 44.80 18.58 -0.17
CA ARG A 179 44.35 19.71 -0.99
C ARG A 179 43.79 20.85 -0.13
N PRO A 180 44.57 21.90 0.19
CA PRO A 180 44.14 22.97 1.09
C PRO A 180 42.87 23.73 0.67
N ASN A 181 42.51 23.73 -0.61
CA ASN A 181 41.30 24.35 -1.18
C ASN A 181 40.16 23.35 -1.48
N ILE A 182 40.12 22.22 -0.78
CA ILE A 182 39.06 21.23 -0.90
C ILE A 182 37.68 21.80 -0.53
N THR A 183 36.63 21.34 -1.22
CA THR A 183 35.24 21.45 -0.76
C THR A 183 34.77 20.10 -0.24
N PHE A 184 34.26 20.07 0.98
CA PHE A 184 33.75 18.89 1.67
C PHE A 184 32.23 18.94 1.77
N LEU A 185 31.56 17.93 1.23
CA LEU A 185 30.10 17.79 1.24
C LEU A 185 29.70 16.68 2.22
N ASN A 186 29.03 17.04 3.30
CA ASN A 186 28.64 16.10 4.35
C ASN A 186 27.13 15.82 4.33
N VAL A 187 26.72 14.58 4.59
CA VAL A 187 25.30 14.20 4.70
C VAL A 187 25.08 13.04 5.68
N TYR A 188 23.96 13.09 6.42
CA TYR A 188 23.58 12.10 7.41
C TYR A 188 22.36 11.28 6.99
N VAL A 189 22.34 9.97 7.26
CA VAL A 189 21.25 9.05 6.85
C VAL A 189 20.48 8.41 8.01
N GLN A 190 20.79 8.78 9.26
CA GLN A 190 20.12 8.31 10.49
C GLN A 190 20.14 6.78 10.73
N SER A 191 21.05 6.05 10.07
CA SER A 191 21.26 4.61 10.28
C SER A 191 22.71 4.24 9.99
N TRP A 192 23.17 3.12 10.55
CA TRP A 192 24.38 2.41 10.11
C TRP A 192 24.17 1.63 8.81
N TYR A 193 22.94 1.12 8.62
CA TYR A 193 22.53 0.28 7.50
C TYR A 193 21.21 0.82 6.93
N ASN A 194 21.27 1.46 5.78
CA ASN A 194 20.09 1.83 4.99
C ASN A 194 20.47 1.97 3.50
N PRO A 195 20.69 0.86 2.78
CA PRO A 195 21.31 0.90 1.45
C PRO A 195 20.59 1.81 0.44
N ASN A 196 19.26 1.92 0.53
CA ASN A 196 18.47 2.77 -0.34
C ASN A 196 18.73 4.26 -0.09
N VAL A 197 18.70 4.69 1.18
CA VAL A 197 18.94 6.09 1.57
C VAL A 197 20.40 6.46 1.33
N SER A 198 21.33 5.58 1.68
CA SER A 198 22.78 5.78 1.50
C SER A 198 23.20 5.84 0.02
N TYR A 199 22.64 4.99 -0.85
CA TYR A 199 22.80 5.11 -2.31
C TYR A 199 22.31 6.47 -2.83
N SER A 200 21.13 6.89 -2.37
CA SER A 200 20.47 8.12 -2.84
C SER A 200 21.16 9.39 -2.31
N ALA A 201 21.64 9.36 -1.08
CA ALA A 201 22.48 10.40 -0.49
C ALA A 201 23.81 10.53 -1.25
N ALA A 202 24.48 9.41 -1.58
CA ALA A 202 25.67 9.43 -2.42
C ALA A 202 25.37 9.99 -3.82
N LYS A 203 24.27 9.61 -4.48
CA LYS A 203 23.83 10.25 -5.75
C LYS A 203 23.60 11.76 -5.60
N MET A 204 23.05 12.23 -4.48
CA MET A 204 22.88 13.65 -4.20
C MET A 204 24.23 14.38 -4.09
N LEU A 205 25.21 13.80 -3.38
CA LEU A 205 26.57 14.38 -3.28
C LEU A 205 27.25 14.44 -4.65
N ILE A 206 27.12 13.39 -5.49
CA ILE A 206 27.63 13.36 -6.87
C ILE A 206 26.98 14.47 -7.71
N LYS A 207 25.67 14.68 -7.60
CA LYS A 207 24.95 15.78 -8.28
C LYS A 207 25.46 17.17 -7.85
N ASN A 208 25.97 17.30 -6.62
CA ASN A 208 26.61 18.51 -6.10
C ASN A 208 28.12 18.58 -6.40
N GLY A 209 28.65 17.68 -7.26
CA GLY A 209 30.01 17.73 -7.80
C GLY A 209 31.05 16.89 -7.07
N ALA A 210 30.68 16.13 -6.03
CA ALA A 210 31.61 15.20 -5.39
C ALA A 210 32.02 14.07 -6.36
N ASP A 211 33.32 13.92 -6.60
CA ASP A 211 33.86 12.88 -7.48
C ASP A 211 34.58 11.74 -6.76
N LEU A 212 34.70 11.86 -5.43
CA LEU A 212 35.01 10.80 -4.48
C LEU A 212 34.16 10.96 -3.22
N ILE A 213 33.68 9.83 -2.66
CA ILE A 213 32.82 9.78 -1.48
C ILE A 213 33.38 8.78 -0.48
N GLY A 214 33.67 9.25 0.73
CA GLY A 214 33.88 8.41 1.91
C GLY A 214 32.55 8.10 2.60
N MET A 215 32.53 7.12 3.49
CA MET A 215 31.35 6.81 4.29
C MET A 215 31.73 6.18 5.62
N SER A 216 30.78 6.13 6.55
CA SER A 216 30.82 5.33 7.79
C SER A 216 29.59 4.42 7.92
N GLN A 217 29.04 3.99 6.79
CA GLN A 217 27.96 2.98 6.69
C GLN A 217 28.53 1.56 6.74
N ASP A 218 27.70 0.61 7.17
CA ASP A 218 28.07 -0.81 7.22
C ASP A 218 27.96 -1.51 5.85
N ASP A 219 27.27 -0.88 4.88
CA ASP A 219 26.99 -1.44 3.54
C ASP A 219 27.63 -0.67 2.38
N MET A 220 27.79 -1.33 1.23
CA MET A 220 28.53 -0.79 0.08
C MET A 220 27.70 0.08 -0.90
N SER A 221 26.53 0.55 -0.50
CA SER A 221 25.62 1.35 -1.35
C SER A 221 26.23 2.65 -1.87
N CYS A 222 27.08 3.32 -1.09
CA CYS A 222 27.73 4.56 -1.51
C CYS A 222 28.73 4.31 -2.64
N GLN A 223 29.55 3.26 -2.53
CA GLN A 223 30.45 2.83 -3.60
C GLN A 223 29.65 2.41 -4.84
N LYS A 224 28.53 1.71 -4.65
CA LYS A 224 27.63 1.34 -5.76
C LYS A 224 27.06 2.57 -6.48
N ALA A 225 26.62 3.60 -5.77
CA ALA A 225 26.16 4.87 -6.34
C ALA A 225 27.25 5.61 -7.14
N MET A 226 28.49 5.58 -6.65
CA MET A 226 29.67 6.11 -7.33
C MET A 226 29.93 5.40 -8.67
N MET A 227 29.98 4.07 -8.64
CA MET A 227 30.23 3.26 -9.84
C MET A 227 29.11 3.36 -10.87
N ASP A 228 27.85 3.41 -10.42
CA ASP A 228 26.68 3.67 -11.27
C ASP A 228 26.62 5.11 -11.80
N SER A 229 27.57 5.97 -11.41
CA SER A 229 27.78 7.31 -11.98
C SER A 229 29.08 7.39 -12.81
N GLY A 230 29.75 6.26 -13.05
CA GLY A 230 31.03 6.19 -13.77
C GLY A 230 32.25 6.66 -12.96
N LEU A 231 32.10 6.86 -11.64
CA LEU A 231 33.16 7.30 -10.73
C LEU A 231 33.85 6.12 -10.03
N ILE A 232 34.96 6.40 -9.36
CA ILE A 232 35.72 5.42 -8.59
C ILE A 232 35.18 5.38 -7.15
N GLY A 233 34.94 4.18 -6.61
CA GLY A 233 34.54 3.98 -5.21
C GLY A 233 35.75 3.89 -4.26
N ILE A 234 35.50 3.96 -2.95
CA ILE A 234 36.51 3.78 -1.90
C ILE A 234 36.01 2.72 -0.92
N GLY A 235 36.79 1.67 -0.65
CA GLY A 235 36.43 0.61 0.29
C GLY A 235 36.56 1.09 1.75
N ALA A 236 35.44 1.19 2.46
CA ALA A 236 35.37 1.82 3.78
C ALA A 236 34.63 0.98 4.84
N THR A 237 34.34 -0.30 4.56
CA THR A 237 33.71 -1.26 5.48
C THR A 237 34.71 -2.18 6.20
N GLY A 238 35.99 -2.09 5.86
CA GLY A 238 37.04 -3.02 6.30
C GLY A 238 37.18 -4.28 5.43
N TYR A 239 36.26 -4.54 4.50
CA TYR A 239 36.32 -5.69 3.60
C TYR A 239 37.11 -5.35 2.32
N PRO A 240 37.85 -6.31 1.71
CA PRO A 240 38.51 -6.14 0.41
C PRO A 240 37.50 -5.93 -0.73
N THR A 241 37.05 -4.68 -0.83
CA THR A 241 35.90 -4.25 -1.65
C THR A 241 36.20 -4.41 -3.15
N HIS A 242 37.48 -4.51 -3.52
CA HIS A 242 37.93 -4.84 -4.87
C HIS A 242 37.55 -6.27 -5.31
N LEU A 243 37.31 -7.22 -4.40
CA LEU A 243 36.86 -8.59 -4.75
C LEU A 243 35.44 -8.59 -5.36
N LEU A 244 34.62 -7.61 -5.00
CA LEU A 244 33.23 -7.48 -5.47
C LEU A 244 33.10 -6.58 -6.69
N PHE A 245 33.96 -5.56 -6.80
CA PHE A 245 33.83 -4.49 -7.78
C PHE A 245 35.04 -4.29 -8.70
N GLY A 246 36.10 -5.08 -8.52
CA GLY A 246 37.35 -5.00 -9.26
C GLY A 246 38.02 -3.62 -9.15
N GLY A 247 38.74 -3.23 -10.20
CA GLY A 247 39.44 -1.95 -10.27
C GLY A 247 38.55 -0.69 -10.34
N ASN A 248 37.24 -0.80 -10.08
CA ASN A 248 36.36 0.35 -9.89
C ASN A 248 36.45 0.94 -8.46
N VAL A 249 37.04 0.21 -7.51
CA VAL A 249 37.40 0.72 -6.18
C VAL A 249 38.84 1.19 -6.24
N GLY A 250 39.11 2.44 -5.85
CA GLY A 250 40.46 3.02 -5.93
C GLY A 250 41.42 2.40 -4.93
N VAL A 251 40.97 2.32 -3.68
CA VAL A 251 41.66 1.72 -2.54
C VAL A 251 40.62 1.31 -1.49
N SER A 252 40.94 0.32 -0.65
CA SER A 252 40.17 -0.02 0.56
C SER A 252 41.05 0.11 1.80
N TYR A 253 40.48 0.37 2.98
CA TYR A 253 41.09 -0.12 4.22
C TYR A 253 40.57 -1.52 4.53
N ILE A 254 41.41 -2.35 5.15
CA ILE A 254 41.09 -3.71 5.58
C ILE A 254 41.17 -3.80 7.10
N THR A 255 40.28 -4.59 7.71
CA THR A 255 40.41 -5.01 9.10
C THR A 255 40.56 -6.53 9.22
N ASN A 256 41.53 -7.01 10.00
CA ASN A 256 41.79 -8.43 10.21
C ASN A 256 41.93 -8.76 11.71
N TRP A 257 40.89 -9.36 12.28
CA TRP A 257 40.85 -9.68 13.71
C TRP A 257 41.40 -11.07 14.05
N THR A 258 41.90 -11.82 13.05
CA THR A 258 42.39 -13.21 13.22
C THR A 258 43.54 -13.28 14.22
N ASN A 259 44.60 -12.48 14.02
CA ASN A 259 45.79 -12.50 14.87
C ASN A 259 45.46 -12.12 16.32
N LEU A 260 44.50 -11.20 16.52
CA LEU A 260 43.98 -10.83 17.83
C LEU A 260 43.31 -12.02 18.52
N TYR A 261 42.39 -12.69 17.83
CA TYR A 261 41.62 -13.80 18.40
C TYR A 261 42.52 -15.01 18.69
N VAL A 262 43.39 -15.38 17.75
CA VAL A 262 44.36 -16.47 17.90
C VAL A 262 45.28 -16.21 19.10
N LYS A 263 45.85 -15.00 19.22
CA LYS A 263 46.73 -14.64 20.34
C LYS A 263 46.03 -14.78 21.69
N TYR A 264 44.83 -14.24 21.84
CA TYR A 264 44.13 -14.29 23.13
C TYR A 264 43.49 -15.64 23.43
N ALA A 265 43.10 -16.42 22.42
CA ALA A 265 42.73 -17.83 22.61
C ALA A 265 43.93 -18.70 23.03
N GLN A 266 45.13 -18.46 22.47
CA GLN A 266 46.36 -19.09 22.94
C GLN A 266 46.65 -18.75 24.40
N HIS A 267 46.41 -17.51 24.84
CA HIS A 267 46.56 -17.12 26.24
C HIS A 267 45.62 -17.89 27.19
N VAL A 268 44.39 -18.21 26.74
CA VAL A 268 43.46 -19.07 27.50
C VAL A 268 43.94 -20.54 27.51
N LEU A 269 44.43 -21.06 26.37
CA LEU A 269 44.94 -22.43 26.24
C LEU A 269 46.26 -22.70 26.99
N ASN A 270 47.05 -21.66 27.26
CA ASN A 270 48.33 -21.73 27.96
C ASN A 270 48.24 -21.37 29.45
N ASP A 271 47.11 -20.83 29.91
CA ASP A 271 46.92 -20.24 31.25
C ASP A 271 47.95 -19.12 31.56
N ASP A 272 48.23 -18.26 30.56
CA ASP A 272 49.19 -17.16 30.65
C ASP A 272 48.60 -15.79 30.24
N TRP A 273 47.31 -15.59 30.54
CA TRP A 273 46.57 -14.37 30.22
C TRP A 273 47.23 -13.10 30.78
N PRO A 274 47.49 -12.07 29.95
CA PRO A 274 48.15 -10.86 30.40
C PRO A 274 47.17 -9.95 31.16
N ASP A 275 47.39 -9.86 32.48
CA ASP A 275 46.69 -8.92 33.36
C ASP A 275 46.61 -7.50 32.76
N TYR A 276 45.44 -6.86 32.91
CA TYR A 276 45.21 -5.42 32.64
C TYR A 276 45.76 -4.89 31.31
N SER A 277 45.65 -5.66 30.22
CA SER A 277 46.21 -5.29 28.91
C SER A 277 45.25 -4.51 27.99
N SER A 278 45.81 -3.79 27.02
CA SER A 278 45.08 -3.16 25.92
C SER A 278 45.68 -3.59 24.59
N TYR A 279 44.82 -3.89 23.63
CA TYR A 279 45.22 -4.12 22.25
C TYR A 279 44.99 -2.85 21.44
N PHE A 280 46.07 -2.26 20.93
CA PHE A 280 46.01 -1.11 20.03
C PHE A 280 46.26 -1.60 18.60
N THR A 281 45.33 -1.30 17.69
CA THR A 281 45.50 -1.59 16.26
C THR A 281 46.53 -0.65 15.66
N ASN A 282 47.63 -1.16 15.09
CA ASN A 282 48.60 -0.37 14.33
C ASN A 282 48.39 -0.56 12.83
N LEU A 283 48.79 0.44 12.05
CA LEU A 283 48.65 0.43 10.59
C LEU A 283 49.73 -0.45 9.92
N SER A 284 49.50 -1.77 9.85
CA SER A 284 50.39 -2.75 9.24
C SER A 284 49.63 -3.96 8.69
N ARG A 285 50.09 -4.53 7.56
CA ARG A 285 49.53 -5.77 6.98
C ARG A 285 49.71 -7.00 7.87
N GLU A 286 50.62 -6.92 8.85
CA GLU A 286 50.87 -7.96 9.87
C GLU A 286 49.97 -7.79 11.12
N ASP A 287 49.28 -6.65 11.25
CA ASP A 287 48.42 -6.28 12.36
C ASP A 287 46.94 -6.19 11.89
N SER A 288 46.05 -5.67 12.73
CA SER A 288 44.61 -5.72 12.52
C SER A 288 44.07 -4.69 11.54
N ILE A 289 44.82 -3.65 11.16
CA ILE A 289 44.34 -2.62 10.22
C ILE A 289 45.41 -2.27 9.17
N PHE A 290 45.02 -2.21 7.90
CA PHE A 290 45.93 -1.86 6.81
C PHE A 290 45.22 -1.28 5.59
N ILE A 291 45.99 -0.73 4.65
CA ILE A 291 45.51 -0.33 3.33
C ILE A 291 45.73 -1.47 2.32
N ASP A 292 44.64 -1.77 1.60
CA ASP A 292 44.51 -2.78 0.55
C ASP A 292 45.37 -2.44 -0.68
N ASP A 293 45.39 -3.34 -1.67
CA ASP A 293 46.06 -3.06 -2.95
C ASP A 293 45.31 -1.97 -3.73
N TYR A 294 46.06 -1.07 -4.37
CA TYR A 294 45.50 0.00 -5.20
C TYR A 294 44.97 -0.54 -6.53
N SER A 295 43.84 0.00 -7.00
CA SER A 295 43.40 -0.24 -8.37
C SER A 295 44.39 0.30 -9.39
N TYR A 296 44.50 -0.38 -10.54
CA TYR A 296 45.24 0.08 -11.72
C TYR A 296 44.83 1.48 -12.23
N LYS A 297 43.68 2.01 -11.77
CA LYS A 297 43.22 3.38 -12.05
C LYS A 297 43.85 4.45 -11.17
N VAL A 298 44.58 4.08 -10.10
CA VAL A 298 45.28 5.01 -9.20
C VAL A 298 46.69 5.29 -9.75
N PRO A 299 47.04 6.53 -10.10
CA PRO A 299 48.38 6.90 -10.54
C PRO A 299 49.48 6.55 -9.52
N ILE A 300 50.65 6.09 -10.01
CA ILE A 300 51.74 5.59 -9.17
C ILE A 300 52.34 6.66 -8.23
N ASP A 301 52.32 7.93 -8.64
CA ASP A 301 52.70 9.08 -7.83
C ASP A 301 51.76 9.27 -6.63
N ILE A 302 50.45 9.08 -6.83
CA ILE A 302 49.46 9.10 -5.74
C ILE A 302 49.64 7.88 -4.82
N GLN A 303 49.92 6.69 -5.37
CA GLN A 303 50.23 5.51 -4.54
C GLN A 303 51.46 5.76 -3.66
N ASN A 304 52.52 6.37 -4.19
CA ASN A 304 53.73 6.70 -3.43
C ASN A 304 53.42 7.71 -2.31
N LEU A 305 52.70 8.79 -2.58
CA LEU A 305 52.31 9.78 -1.56
C LEU A 305 51.47 9.17 -0.42
N VAL A 306 50.53 8.27 -0.75
CA VAL A 306 49.72 7.57 0.27
C VAL A 306 50.56 6.56 1.05
N ASN A 307 51.51 5.87 0.40
CA ASN A 307 52.45 4.97 1.08
C ASN A 307 53.40 5.71 2.02
N ASP A 308 53.90 6.88 1.62
CA ASP A 308 54.71 7.76 2.48
C ASP A 308 53.89 8.21 3.70
N GLU A 309 52.61 8.56 3.51
CA GLU A 309 51.70 8.90 4.61
C GLU A 309 51.46 7.73 5.57
N ILE A 310 51.28 6.51 5.04
CA ILE A 310 51.23 5.28 5.85
C ILE A 310 52.48 5.12 6.71
N GLN A 311 53.68 5.38 6.17
CA GLN A 311 54.90 5.29 6.99
C GLN A 311 54.98 6.39 8.06
N ARG A 312 54.41 7.59 7.80
CA ARG A 312 54.31 8.64 8.82
C ARG A 312 53.35 8.26 9.95
N LEU A 313 52.16 7.75 9.63
CA LEU A 313 51.14 7.34 10.60
C LEU A 313 51.60 6.18 11.51
N LYS A 314 52.44 5.27 11.01
CA LYS A 314 53.09 4.24 11.85
C LYS A 314 53.92 4.81 13.00
N ASN A 315 54.39 6.06 12.92
CA ASN A 315 54.99 6.71 14.08
C ASN A 315 53.88 7.18 15.02
N THR A 316 53.72 6.49 16.17
CA THR A 316 52.77 6.81 17.25
C THR A 316 52.83 8.25 17.81
N SER A 317 53.82 9.05 17.42
CA SER A 317 53.93 10.48 17.74
C SER A 317 53.27 11.40 16.70
N TYR A 318 52.90 10.89 15.52
CA TYR A 318 52.29 11.62 14.41
C TYR A 318 50.81 11.24 14.27
N ILE A 319 49.93 12.03 14.89
CA ILE A 319 48.49 11.74 14.99
C ILE A 319 47.71 12.93 14.40
N PRO A 320 47.79 13.18 13.08
CA PRO A 320 47.29 14.42 12.46
C PRO A 320 45.80 14.67 12.71
N TYR A 321 44.98 13.61 12.71
CA TYR A 321 43.55 13.65 13.01
C TYR A 321 43.19 14.03 14.46
N ARG A 322 44.18 14.14 15.38
CA ARG A 322 44.03 14.72 16.72
C ARG A 322 44.98 15.89 17.04
N SER A 323 46.04 16.09 16.25
CA SER A 323 47.07 17.11 16.49
C SER A 323 46.96 18.35 15.60
N ASP A 324 46.13 18.33 14.55
CA ASP A 324 46.00 19.47 13.63
C ASP A 324 45.45 20.72 14.36
N PRO A 325 46.13 21.89 14.32
CA PRO A 325 45.64 23.12 14.94
C PRO A 325 44.22 23.53 14.51
N TYR A 326 43.77 23.11 13.32
CA TYR A 326 42.42 23.33 12.80
C TYR A 326 41.33 22.73 13.70
N LEU A 327 41.65 21.67 14.45
CA LEU A 327 40.75 21.01 15.41
C LEU A 327 40.34 21.91 16.58
N ALA A 328 41.05 23.01 16.85
CA ALA A 328 40.68 23.98 17.88
C ALA A 328 39.25 24.53 17.70
N GLN A 329 38.71 24.53 16.46
CA GLN A 329 37.34 24.93 16.15
C GLN A 329 36.26 24.08 16.85
N LEU A 330 36.57 22.84 17.25
CA LEU A 330 35.63 21.97 17.96
C LEU A 330 35.38 22.45 19.40
N GLY A 331 36.29 23.26 19.96
CA GLY A 331 36.26 23.69 21.36
C GLY A 331 36.65 22.59 22.35
N ILE A 332 37.36 21.56 21.88
CA ILE A 332 37.91 20.47 22.70
C ILE A 332 39.33 20.89 23.11
N PRO A 333 39.75 20.71 24.37
CA PRO A 333 41.10 21.05 24.79
C PRO A 333 42.13 20.06 24.22
N PHE A 334 43.33 20.56 23.97
CA PHE A 334 44.51 19.74 23.70
C PHE A 334 45.15 19.30 25.03
N ASP A 335 45.68 18.09 25.06
CA ASP A 335 46.45 17.54 26.17
C ASP A 335 47.91 18.05 26.17
N SER A 336 48.71 17.61 27.14
CA SER A 336 50.13 18.01 27.26
C SER A 336 51.04 17.52 26.13
N LYS A 337 50.54 16.67 25.22
CA LYS A 337 51.24 16.22 24.00
C LYS A 337 50.79 17.01 22.75
N GLY A 338 49.86 17.94 22.89
CA GLY A 338 49.29 18.67 21.75
C GLY A 338 48.25 17.86 20.96
N LEU A 339 47.58 16.91 21.60
CA LEU A 339 46.51 16.11 20.99
C LEU A 339 45.16 16.47 21.62
N LEU A 340 44.08 16.59 20.85
CA LEU A 340 42.73 16.72 21.43
C LEU A 340 42.47 15.60 22.45
N VAL A 341 41.90 15.92 23.61
CA VAL A 341 41.59 14.94 24.67
C VAL A 341 40.76 13.78 24.11
N GLU A 342 41.31 12.56 24.15
CA GLU A 342 40.82 11.37 23.44
C GLU A 342 39.33 11.11 23.64
N ASP A 343 38.84 11.10 24.89
CA ASP A 343 37.43 10.78 25.17
C ASP A 343 36.46 11.84 24.60
N GLN A 344 36.86 13.11 24.63
CA GLN A 344 36.07 14.20 24.07
C GLN A 344 36.15 14.24 22.54
N PHE A 345 37.31 13.91 21.97
CA PHE A 345 37.46 13.70 20.54
C PHE A 345 36.57 12.55 20.06
N ARG A 346 36.64 11.37 20.70
CA ARG A 346 35.80 10.23 20.31
C ARG A 346 34.31 10.49 20.50
N ALA A 347 33.90 11.26 21.50
CA ALA A 347 32.49 11.61 21.75
C ALA A 347 31.97 12.85 20.98
N ASN A 348 32.78 13.46 20.11
CA ASN A 348 32.45 14.74 19.48
C ASN A 348 31.27 14.64 18.50
N LYS A 349 30.30 15.55 18.66
CA LYS A 349 29.12 15.73 17.79
C LYS A 349 29.12 17.07 17.03
N LYS A 350 30.29 17.65 16.77
CA LYS A 350 30.44 18.87 15.95
C LYS A 350 31.25 18.58 14.69
N LEU A 351 30.73 19.01 13.54
CA LEU A 351 31.46 19.06 12.29
C LEU A 351 32.43 20.26 12.27
N LEU A 352 33.63 20.07 11.73
CA LEU A 352 34.56 21.15 11.43
C LEU A 352 33.95 22.10 10.38
N LYS A 353 34.21 23.39 10.50
CA LYS A 353 33.76 24.37 9.48
C LYS A 353 34.83 24.53 8.41
N GLY A 354 34.46 25.13 7.27
CA GLY A 354 35.42 25.63 6.29
C GLY A 354 36.18 26.87 6.79
N ASP A 355 37.20 27.27 6.05
CA ASP A 355 37.96 28.51 6.28
C ASP A 355 37.90 29.39 5.02
N SER A 356 38.85 30.31 4.83
CA SER A 356 38.91 31.17 3.65
C SER A 356 39.36 30.45 2.36
N ILE A 357 39.84 29.21 2.46
CA ILE A 357 40.46 28.45 1.36
C ILE A 357 39.65 27.18 1.06
N SER A 358 39.29 26.45 2.10
CA SER A 358 38.50 25.22 2.10
C SER A 358 37.05 25.48 2.49
N LYS A 359 36.11 24.71 1.93
CA LYS A 359 34.68 24.85 2.19
C LYS A 359 34.11 23.58 2.80
N VAL A 360 33.20 23.73 3.76
CA VAL A 360 32.38 22.63 4.28
C VAL A 360 30.92 22.99 4.04
N ILE A 361 30.18 22.09 3.41
CA ILE A 361 28.74 22.18 3.18
C ILE A 361 28.13 20.95 3.85
N ASP A 362 27.40 21.18 4.95
CA ASP A 362 26.64 20.13 5.62
C ASP A 362 25.19 20.16 5.11
N PHE A 363 24.78 19.09 4.43
CA PHE A 363 23.40 18.88 3.99
C PHE A 363 22.49 18.41 5.14
N GLY A 364 23.06 18.07 6.30
CA GLY A 364 22.31 17.57 7.44
C GLY A 364 21.68 16.20 7.14
N GLN A 365 20.47 15.98 7.66
CA GLN A 365 19.76 14.71 7.53
C GLN A 365 19.09 14.58 6.15
N TYR A 366 19.49 13.57 5.38
CA TYR A 366 18.89 13.21 4.10
C TYR A 366 17.81 12.14 4.26
N SER A 367 16.69 12.35 3.59
CA SER A 367 15.64 11.35 3.40
C SER A 367 15.27 11.31 1.91
N ILE A 368 14.87 10.13 1.43
CA ILE A 368 14.36 10.01 0.06
C ILE A 368 12.97 10.66 0.03
N PRO A 369 12.71 11.60 -0.90
CA PRO A 369 11.41 12.24 -1.03
C PRO A 369 10.35 11.20 -1.39
N ILE A 370 9.21 11.25 -0.69
CA ILE A 370 8.13 10.28 -0.89
C ILE A 370 7.26 10.72 -2.07
N GLU A 371 7.11 9.86 -3.08
CA GLU A 371 6.38 10.14 -4.32
C GLU A 371 4.90 9.73 -4.21
N PHE A 372 4.00 10.61 -4.67
CA PHE A 372 2.57 10.29 -4.79
C PHE A 372 2.27 9.57 -6.10
N ILE A 373 1.76 8.34 -6.03
CA ILE A 373 1.35 7.56 -7.20
C ILE A 373 -0.18 7.44 -7.26
N ASP A 374 -0.76 8.23 -8.16
CA ASP A 374 -2.20 8.27 -8.42
C ASP A 374 -2.66 7.10 -9.32
N TYR A 375 -3.97 7.00 -9.58
CA TYR A 375 -4.51 6.13 -10.61
C TYR A 375 -3.97 6.48 -12.01
N PRO A 376 -3.68 5.49 -12.86
CA PRO A 376 -3.11 5.74 -14.18
C PRO A 376 -4.06 6.58 -15.04
N ASN A 377 -3.48 7.51 -15.80
CA ASN A 377 -4.22 8.44 -16.66
C ASN A 377 -5.15 7.72 -17.66
N SER A 378 -4.77 6.52 -18.12
CA SER A 378 -5.62 5.68 -18.97
C SER A 378 -6.94 5.28 -18.31
N LEU A 379 -6.94 4.96 -17.01
CA LEU A 379 -8.14 4.64 -16.24
C LEU A 379 -9.00 5.90 -16.03
N LYS A 380 -8.37 7.00 -15.58
CA LYS A 380 -9.03 8.30 -15.35
C LYS A 380 -9.77 8.79 -16.60
N TYR A 381 -9.07 8.91 -17.72
CA TYR A 381 -9.66 9.40 -18.96
C TYR A 381 -10.60 8.38 -19.61
N GLY A 382 -10.22 7.09 -19.64
CA GLY A 382 -11.02 6.03 -20.25
C GLY A 382 -12.41 5.89 -19.62
N VAL A 383 -12.48 5.75 -18.29
CA VAL A 383 -13.76 5.63 -17.57
C VAL A 383 -14.57 6.93 -17.67
N THR A 384 -13.93 8.09 -17.60
CA THR A 384 -14.62 9.39 -17.70
C THR A 384 -15.26 9.61 -19.08
N ILE A 385 -14.52 9.32 -20.16
CA ILE A 385 -15.02 9.47 -21.53
C ILE A 385 -16.18 8.49 -21.79
N VAL A 386 -16.01 7.20 -21.47
CA VAL A 386 -17.05 6.19 -21.70
C VAL A 386 -18.31 6.48 -20.88
N SER A 387 -18.16 6.85 -19.61
CA SER A 387 -19.29 7.21 -18.74
C SER A 387 -19.99 8.48 -19.23
N GLY A 388 -19.24 9.49 -19.69
CA GLY A 388 -19.79 10.72 -20.28
C GLY A 388 -20.61 10.45 -21.55
N VAL A 389 -20.13 9.59 -22.44
CA VAL A 389 -20.90 9.14 -23.62
C VAL A 389 -22.17 8.39 -23.20
N CYS A 390 -22.10 7.53 -22.19
CA CYS A 390 -23.28 6.81 -21.69
C CYS A 390 -24.33 7.74 -21.06
N ILE A 391 -23.90 8.77 -20.31
CA ILE A 391 -24.77 9.82 -19.78
C ILE A 391 -25.44 10.60 -20.92
N PHE A 392 -24.68 10.96 -21.97
CA PHE A 392 -25.25 11.63 -23.15
C PHE A 392 -26.34 10.77 -23.83
N ILE A 393 -26.11 9.47 -24.01
CA ILE A 393 -27.11 8.55 -24.57
C ILE A 393 -28.34 8.46 -23.65
N CYS A 394 -28.15 8.43 -22.32
CA CYS A 394 -29.25 8.46 -21.36
C CYS A 394 -30.09 9.73 -21.47
N LEU A 395 -29.47 10.91 -21.60
CA LEU A 395 -30.15 12.20 -21.78
C LEU A 395 -30.93 12.26 -23.11
N VAL A 396 -30.36 11.73 -24.20
CA VAL A 396 -31.08 11.56 -25.48
C VAL A 396 -32.31 10.64 -25.29
N CYS A 397 -32.15 9.50 -24.61
CA CYS A 397 -33.26 8.60 -24.30
C CYS A 397 -34.35 9.27 -23.43
N MET A 398 -33.97 10.08 -22.44
CA MET A 398 -34.94 10.84 -21.62
C MET A 398 -35.73 11.83 -22.48
N THR A 399 -35.03 12.56 -23.35
CA THR A 399 -35.65 13.52 -24.28
C THR A 399 -36.65 12.82 -25.20
N LEU A 400 -36.28 11.68 -25.78
CA LEU A 400 -37.17 10.86 -26.62
C LEU A 400 -38.39 10.33 -25.84
N VAL A 401 -38.22 9.90 -24.58
CA VAL A 401 -39.34 9.46 -23.72
C VAL A 401 -40.31 10.60 -23.40
N VAL A 402 -39.81 11.83 -23.21
CA VAL A 402 -40.65 13.03 -22.99
C VAL A 402 -41.39 13.43 -24.27
N VAL A 403 -40.71 13.50 -25.41
CA VAL A 403 -41.30 13.87 -26.71
C VAL A 403 -42.36 12.86 -27.14
N PHE A 404 -42.06 11.56 -27.08
CA PHE A 404 -42.97 10.49 -27.48
C PHE A 404 -43.89 9.99 -26.35
N LYS A 405 -44.03 10.74 -25.24
CA LYS A 405 -44.85 10.39 -24.07
C LYS A 405 -46.29 9.99 -24.40
N LYS A 406 -46.86 10.56 -25.48
CA LYS A 406 -48.23 10.27 -25.95
C LYS A 406 -48.34 9.00 -26.82
N ALA A 407 -47.24 8.51 -27.41
CA ALA A 407 -47.26 7.35 -28.30
C ALA A 407 -47.63 6.08 -27.52
N ARG A 408 -48.44 5.18 -28.14
CA ARG A 408 -49.00 3.98 -27.47
C ARG A 408 -47.94 3.12 -26.77
N VAL A 409 -46.76 2.95 -27.38
CA VAL A 409 -45.64 2.15 -26.83
C VAL A 409 -45.04 2.78 -25.55
N ILE A 410 -44.84 4.09 -25.53
CA ILE A 410 -44.26 4.80 -24.39
C ILE A 410 -45.32 5.03 -23.29
N LYS A 411 -46.55 5.39 -23.68
CA LYS A 411 -47.69 5.60 -22.76
C LYS A 411 -48.05 4.33 -21.96
N SER A 412 -48.07 3.17 -22.60
CA SER A 412 -48.33 1.87 -21.93
C SER A 412 -47.21 1.46 -20.97
N SER A 413 -45.97 1.84 -21.26
CA SER A 413 -44.78 1.52 -20.44
C SER A 413 -44.65 2.36 -19.16
N SER A 414 -45.63 3.24 -18.85
CA SER A 414 -45.60 4.26 -17.79
C SER A 414 -44.38 5.20 -17.87
N PRO A 415 -44.48 6.34 -18.60
CA PRO A 415 -43.33 7.22 -18.90
C PRO A 415 -42.53 7.70 -17.69
N ALA A 416 -43.18 7.90 -16.53
CA ALA A 416 -42.51 8.30 -15.30
C ALA A 416 -41.48 7.27 -14.80
N PHE A 417 -41.81 5.98 -14.86
CA PHE A 417 -40.87 4.91 -14.48
C PHE A 417 -39.69 4.83 -15.44
N LEU A 418 -39.92 5.07 -16.74
CA LEU A 418 -38.83 5.09 -17.73
C LEU A 418 -37.84 6.23 -17.45
N LEU A 419 -38.31 7.39 -17.02
CA LEU A 419 -37.46 8.51 -16.61
C LEU A 419 -36.69 8.23 -15.32
N LEU A 420 -37.33 7.59 -14.32
CA LEU A 420 -36.63 7.18 -13.09
C LEU A 420 -35.54 6.12 -13.34
N ILE A 421 -35.79 5.15 -14.23
CA ILE A 421 -34.80 4.16 -14.66
C ILE A 421 -33.60 4.84 -15.33
N LEU A 422 -33.83 5.78 -16.26
CA LEU A 422 -32.75 6.53 -16.92
C LEU A 422 -31.99 7.44 -15.96
N LEU A 423 -32.67 8.04 -14.97
CA LEU A 423 -32.03 8.81 -13.91
C LEU A 423 -31.10 7.93 -13.08
N GLY A 424 -31.54 6.71 -12.72
CA GLY A 424 -30.71 5.71 -12.07
C GLY A 424 -29.44 5.37 -12.88
N CYS A 425 -29.59 5.14 -14.18
CA CYS A 425 -28.45 4.92 -15.09
C CYS A 425 -27.47 6.11 -15.08
N CYS A 426 -27.95 7.35 -15.20
CA CYS A 426 -27.08 8.54 -15.13
C CYS A 426 -26.32 8.63 -13.81
N ILE A 427 -26.95 8.31 -12.68
CA ILE A 427 -26.32 8.33 -11.36
C ILE A 427 -25.23 7.24 -11.26
N ILE A 428 -25.48 6.03 -11.79
CA ILE A 428 -24.46 4.95 -11.85
C ILE A 428 -23.25 5.38 -12.69
N PHE A 429 -23.47 5.97 -13.86
CA PHE A 429 -22.37 6.47 -14.71
C PHE A 429 -21.61 7.62 -14.04
N ALA A 430 -22.29 8.53 -13.32
CA ALA A 430 -21.64 9.57 -12.54
C ALA A 430 -20.79 8.98 -11.38
N ALA A 431 -21.28 7.93 -10.73
CA ALA A 431 -20.50 7.21 -9.71
C ALA A 431 -19.22 6.59 -10.30
N CYS A 432 -19.29 5.98 -11.49
CA CYS A 432 -18.12 5.42 -12.18
C CYS A 432 -17.05 6.48 -12.46
N ILE A 433 -17.44 7.71 -12.79
CA ILE A 433 -16.51 8.84 -12.95
C ILE A 433 -15.80 9.12 -11.61
N LEU A 434 -16.54 9.24 -10.49
CA LEU A 434 -15.94 9.50 -9.17
C LEU A 434 -15.03 8.36 -8.71
N PHE A 435 -15.37 7.09 -8.98
CA PHE A 435 -14.52 5.94 -8.67
C PHE A 435 -13.18 5.97 -9.40
N ALA A 436 -13.14 6.51 -10.63
CA ALA A 436 -11.90 6.62 -11.41
C ALA A 436 -11.02 7.83 -11.03
N GLN A 437 -11.55 8.81 -10.28
CA GLN A 437 -10.76 9.96 -9.82
C GLN A 437 -9.99 9.68 -8.53
N SER A 438 -9.02 10.56 -8.25
CA SER A 438 -8.19 10.52 -7.05
C SER A 438 -9.04 10.57 -5.76
N PRO A 439 -8.77 9.72 -4.75
CA PRO A 439 -9.51 9.74 -3.50
C PRO A 439 -9.30 11.04 -2.70
N THR A 440 -10.41 11.66 -2.30
CA THR A 440 -10.50 12.76 -1.34
C THR A 440 -11.61 12.43 -0.35
N ASN A 441 -11.63 13.07 0.83
CA ASN A 441 -12.67 12.81 1.85
C ASN A 441 -14.10 12.95 1.29
N GLN A 442 -14.29 13.83 0.30
CA GLN A 442 -15.59 14.02 -0.38
C GLN A 442 -15.86 12.97 -1.47
N THR A 443 -14.88 12.57 -2.28
CA THR A 443 -15.10 11.52 -3.30
C THR A 443 -15.25 10.13 -2.68
N CYS A 444 -14.61 9.89 -1.53
CA CYS A 444 -14.68 8.62 -0.79
C CYS A 444 -16.08 8.26 -0.31
N SER A 445 -16.85 9.23 0.17
CA SER A 445 -18.27 9.07 0.49
C SER A 445 -19.11 9.07 -0.79
N ALA A 446 -18.98 10.11 -1.62
CA ALA A 446 -19.85 10.33 -2.78
C ALA A 446 -19.87 9.15 -3.78
N ARG A 447 -18.74 8.46 -3.99
CA ARG A 447 -18.66 7.29 -4.89
C ARG A 447 -19.63 6.17 -4.50
N ILE A 448 -19.75 5.85 -3.21
CA ILE A 448 -20.62 4.79 -2.68
C ILE A 448 -22.07 5.27 -2.67
N TRP A 449 -22.31 6.50 -2.19
CA TRP A 449 -23.64 7.12 -2.19
C TRP A 449 -24.27 7.12 -3.59
N LEU A 450 -23.56 7.60 -4.61
CA LEU A 450 -24.08 7.62 -5.97
C LEU A 450 -24.28 6.20 -6.53
N LEU A 451 -23.30 5.30 -6.37
CA LEU A 451 -23.43 3.93 -6.91
C LEU A 451 -24.65 3.20 -6.32
N SER A 452 -24.84 3.30 -4.99
CA SER A 452 -25.95 2.68 -4.27
C SER A 452 -27.30 3.25 -4.69
N LEU A 453 -27.47 4.57 -4.61
CA LEU A 453 -28.74 5.24 -4.97
C LEU A 453 -29.10 5.05 -6.45
N GLY A 454 -28.09 5.09 -7.34
CA GLY A 454 -28.27 4.83 -8.77
C GLY A 454 -28.76 3.40 -9.03
N TYR A 455 -28.14 2.41 -8.38
CA TYR A 455 -28.55 1.01 -8.48
C TYR A 455 -29.95 0.76 -7.89
N THR A 456 -30.26 1.32 -6.72
CA THR A 456 -31.59 1.23 -6.10
C THR A 456 -32.66 1.85 -6.99
N LEU A 457 -32.41 3.03 -7.56
CA LEU A 457 -33.36 3.68 -8.44
C LEU A 457 -33.54 2.89 -9.75
N PHE A 458 -32.46 2.33 -10.29
CA PHE A 458 -32.49 1.50 -11.49
C PHE A 458 -33.23 0.17 -11.26
N LEU A 459 -32.72 -0.70 -10.38
CA LEU A 459 -33.27 -2.03 -10.11
C LEU A 459 -34.62 -1.98 -9.40
N GLY A 460 -34.81 -1.06 -8.44
CA GLY A 460 -36.07 -0.93 -7.70
C GLY A 460 -37.26 -0.58 -8.59
N ASN A 461 -37.06 0.28 -9.61
CA ASN A 461 -38.11 0.56 -10.60
C ASN A 461 -38.40 -0.65 -11.51
N LEU A 462 -37.39 -1.44 -11.89
CA LEU A 462 -37.59 -2.69 -12.64
C LEU A 462 -38.36 -3.73 -11.80
N LEU A 463 -37.99 -3.91 -10.53
CA LEU A 463 -38.65 -4.80 -9.58
C LEU A 463 -40.12 -4.43 -9.42
N VAL A 464 -40.44 -3.17 -9.11
CA VAL A 464 -41.83 -2.74 -8.88
C VAL A 464 -42.67 -2.79 -10.16
N LYS A 465 -42.08 -2.53 -11.34
CA LYS A 465 -42.76 -2.73 -12.63
C LYS A 465 -43.09 -4.20 -12.90
N ASN A 466 -42.11 -5.10 -12.75
CA ASN A 466 -42.35 -6.53 -12.89
C ASN A 466 -43.38 -7.03 -11.87
N TRP A 467 -43.28 -6.56 -10.62
CA TRP A 467 -44.23 -6.93 -9.57
C TRP A 467 -45.68 -6.55 -9.89
N ARG A 468 -45.91 -5.35 -10.47
CA ARG A 468 -47.24 -4.94 -10.98
C ARG A 468 -47.77 -5.89 -12.05
N ILE A 469 -46.91 -6.37 -12.96
CA ILE A 469 -47.29 -7.35 -13.98
C ILE A 469 -47.68 -8.66 -13.29
N TRP A 470 -46.84 -9.19 -12.39
CA TRP A 470 -47.15 -10.41 -11.65
C TRP A 470 -48.48 -10.33 -10.87
N LEU A 471 -48.73 -9.24 -10.14
CA LEU A 471 -49.99 -9.00 -9.41
C LEU A 471 -51.24 -8.91 -10.30
N LEU A 472 -51.10 -8.68 -11.60
CA LEU A 472 -52.19 -8.69 -12.56
C LEU A 472 -52.54 -10.11 -13.02
N PHE A 473 -51.54 -10.98 -13.15
CA PHE A 473 -51.70 -12.38 -13.57
C PHE A 473 -51.96 -13.36 -12.42
N ASP A 474 -51.50 -13.07 -11.21
CA ASP A 474 -51.71 -13.87 -9.99
C ASP A 474 -53.14 -13.73 -9.40
N ASN A 475 -54.14 -13.51 -10.27
CA ASN A 475 -55.54 -13.36 -9.89
C ASN A 475 -56.39 -14.52 -10.45
N PRO A 476 -56.70 -15.55 -9.64
CA PRO A 476 -57.42 -16.75 -10.10
C PRO A 476 -58.87 -16.48 -10.55
N LYS A 477 -59.38 -15.24 -10.44
CA LYS A 477 -60.75 -14.86 -10.83
C LYS A 477 -60.83 -13.93 -12.04
N LEU A 478 -59.70 -13.63 -12.71
CA LEU A 478 -59.61 -12.73 -13.89
C LEU A 478 -60.38 -11.40 -13.77
N LYS A 479 -60.59 -10.91 -12.54
CA LYS A 479 -61.29 -9.64 -12.31
C LYS A 479 -60.42 -8.49 -12.82
N LYS A 480 -60.95 -7.68 -13.74
CA LYS A 480 -60.31 -6.44 -14.23
C LYS A 480 -59.92 -5.56 -13.04
N ARG A 481 -58.62 -5.47 -12.74
CA ARG A 481 -58.05 -4.68 -11.63
C ARG A 481 -57.09 -3.66 -12.19
N ALA A 482 -57.55 -2.43 -12.40
CA ALA A 482 -56.67 -1.33 -12.77
C ALA A 482 -55.77 -0.94 -11.59
N ILE A 483 -54.45 -1.02 -11.78
CA ILE A 483 -53.44 -0.57 -10.81
C ILE A 483 -52.80 0.71 -11.35
N THR A 484 -53.24 1.84 -10.78
CA THR A 484 -52.72 3.22 -10.96
C THR A 484 -51.26 3.31 -10.55
N ASN A 485 -50.45 4.10 -11.26
CA ASN A 485 -49.02 4.32 -10.94
C ASN A 485 -48.82 4.86 -9.51
N TRP A 486 -49.76 5.66 -9.00
CA TRP A 486 -49.73 6.21 -7.64
C TRP A 486 -49.62 5.14 -6.53
N LYS A 487 -50.14 3.92 -6.77
CA LYS A 487 -50.07 2.81 -5.80
C LYS A 487 -48.73 2.07 -5.84
N LEU A 488 -47.87 2.34 -6.83
CA LEU A 488 -46.53 1.75 -6.95
C LEU A 488 -45.44 2.62 -6.33
N TYR A 489 -45.55 3.95 -6.42
CA TYR A 489 -44.51 4.87 -5.94
C TYR A 489 -44.13 4.67 -4.46
N PRO A 490 -45.05 4.37 -3.52
CA PRO A 490 -44.68 4.07 -2.13
C PRO A 490 -43.69 2.91 -1.98
N TRP A 491 -43.74 1.90 -2.87
CA TRP A 491 -42.82 0.77 -2.83
C TRP A 491 -41.43 1.13 -3.35
N VAL A 492 -41.34 1.93 -4.42
CA VAL A 492 -40.05 2.46 -4.91
C VAL A 492 -39.43 3.38 -3.85
N PHE A 493 -40.23 4.24 -3.23
CA PHE A 493 -39.79 5.15 -2.17
C PHE A 493 -39.35 4.38 -0.91
N ALA A 494 -40.05 3.32 -0.52
CA ALA A 494 -39.67 2.51 0.64
C ALA A 494 -38.31 1.82 0.45
N ILE A 495 -38.04 1.24 -0.72
CA ILE A 495 -36.73 0.63 -1.03
C ILE A 495 -35.63 1.71 -0.99
N LEU A 496 -35.88 2.88 -1.61
CA LEU A 496 -34.92 4.00 -1.61
C LEU A 496 -34.68 4.60 -0.21
N ALA A 497 -35.70 4.65 0.65
CA ALA A 497 -35.57 5.16 2.02
C ALA A 497 -34.71 4.24 2.91
N ILE A 498 -34.79 2.92 2.72
CA ILE A 498 -33.94 1.95 3.42
C ILE A 498 -32.47 2.12 2.98
N ASP A 499 -32.22 2.25 1.69
CA ASP A 499 -30.88 2.51 1.13
C ASP A 499 -30.25 3.79 1.70
N VAL A 500 -30.98 4.91 1.66
CA VAL A 500 -30.55 6.20 2.26
C VAL A 500 -30.27 6.06 3.76
N MET A 501 -31.07 5.29 4.50
CA MET A 501 -30.87 5.08 5.93
C MET A 501 -29.56 4.32 6.22
N ILE A 502 -29.26 3.26 5.46
CA ILE A 502 -28.01 2.50 5.62
C ILE A 502 -26.79 3.37 5.25
N LEU A 503 -26.88 4.13 4.16
CA LEU A 503 -25.82 5.06 3.74
C LEU A 503 -25.59 6.20 4.77
N ALA A 504 -26.65 6.70 5.42
CA ALA A 504 -26.54 7.70 6.48
C ALA A 504 -25.86 7.13 7.74
N ILE A 505 -26.15 5.88 8.11
CA ILE A 505 -25.47 5.18 9.21
C ILE A 505 -23.99 4.97 8.87
N TRP A 506 -23.68 4.51 7.65
CA TRP A 506 -22.30 4.37 7.17
C TRP A 506 -21.52 5.70 7.24
N GLN A 507 -22.13 6.79 6.77
CA GLN A 507 -21.53 8.13 6.78
C GLN A 507 -21.35 8.70 8.20
N GLY A 508 -22.27 8.40 9.11
CA GLY A 508 -22.26 8.92 10.48
C GLY A 508 -21.34 8.16 11.44
N LEU A 509 -21.13 6.86 11.22
CA LEU A 509 -20.30 6.01 12.08
C LEU A 509 -18.90 5.74 11.52
N GLY A 510 -18.76 5.55 10.20
CA GLY A 510 -17.62 4.87 9.60
C GLY A 510 -16.32 5.66 9.38
N ASN A 511 -16.18 6.84 9.99
CA ASN A 511 -15.05 7.78 9.88
C ASN A 511 -14.37 7.82 8.48
N ILE A 512 -15.17 8.03 7.43
CA ILE A 512 -14.76 7.86 6.04
C ILE A 512 -13.79 8.98 5.62
N ASN A 513 -12.53 8.64 5.38
CA ASN A 513 -11.49 9.59 4.96
C ASN A 513 -10.63 9.02 3.82
N ALA A 514 -9.98 9.91 3.09
CA ALA A 514 -8.86 9.55 2.22
C ALA A 514 -7.58 9.50 3.05
N GLU A 515 -6.90 8.35 3.04
CA GLU A 515 -5.70 8.08 3.82
C GLU A 515 -4.54 7.73 2.88
N SER A 516 -3.35 8.28 3.14
CA SER A 516 -2.12 7.96 2.42
C SER A 516 -1.51 6.66 2.94
N ARG A 517 -1.45 5.62 2.10
CA ARG A 517 -0.79 4.33 2.43
C ARG A 517 0.50 4.17 1.63
N ILE A 518 1.60 3.87 2.33
CA ILE A 518 2.92 3.53 1.77
C ILE A 518 3.03 2.00 1.62
N GLY A 519 3.78 1.50 0.63
CA GLY A 519 4.06 0.07 0.47
C GLY A 519 2.86 -0.78 0.03
N TYR A 520 1.73 -0.14 -0.26
CA TYR A 520 0.50 -0.79 -0.69
C TYR A 520 0.53 -1.07 -2.20
N ASP A 521 -0.14 -2.12 -2.69
CA ASP A 521 -0.31 -2.36 -4.13
C ASP A 521 1.02 -2.42 -4.94
N SER A 522 2.03 -3.10 -4.39
CA SER A 522 3.40 -3.22 -4.96
C SER A 522 4.23 -1.93 -4.99
N LEU A 523 3.74 -0.83 -4.38
CA LEU A 523 4.51 0.41 -4.24
C LEU A 523 5.76 0.20 -3.37
N THR A 524 6.83 0.93 -3.67
CA THR A 524 8.03 0.92 -2.82
C THR A 524 7.79 1.65 -1.50
N GLN A 525 8.69 1.48 -0.53
CA GLN A 525 8.65 2.20 0.77
C GLN A 525 8.78 3.73 0.65
N TYR A 526 9.05 4.26 -0.54
CA TYR A 526 9.14 5.70 -0.85
C TYR A 526 8.01 6.17 -1.77
N GLN A 527 6.96 5.37 -1.94
CA GLN A 527 5.80 5.70 -2.76
C GLN A 527 4.52 5.52 -1.95
N TYR A 528 3.59 6.46 -2.08
CA TYR A 528 2.29 6.41 -1.41
C TYR A 528 1.13 6.62 -2.38
N LYS A 529 -0.02 6.09 -2.00
CA LYS A 529 -1.28 6.27 -2.73
C LYS A 529 -2.41 6.55 -1.76
N ASN A 530 -3.30 7.46 -2.16
CA ASN A 530 -4.48 7.78 -1.39
C ASN A 530 -5.51 6.68 -1.58
N VAL A 531 -6.03 6.14 -0.49
CA VAL A 531 -7.11 5.15 -0.48
C VAL A 531 -8.26 5.67 0.38
N CYS A 532 -9.50 5.30 0.02
CA CYS A 532 -10.63 5.57 0.89
C CYS A 532 -10.69 4.50 1.98
N SER A 533 -10.46 4.91 3.21
CA SER A 533 -10.53 4.05 4.39
C SER A 533 -11.83 4.33 5.16
N SER A 534 -12.32 3.31 5.85
CA SER A 534 -13.36 3.40 6.87
C SER A 534 -12.98 2.47 8.01
N ASP A 535 -13.36 2.83 9.24
CA ASP A 535 -13.17 1.95 10.40
C ASP A 535 -14.01 0.66 10.32
N ASP A 536 -13.89 -0.18 11.33
CA ASP A 536 -14.64 -1.44 11.44
C ASP A 536 -16.16 -1.23 11.43
N GLN A 537 -16.66 -0.12 12.00
CA GLN A 537 -18.09 0.20 12.03
C GLN A 537 -18.58 0.58 10.62
N GLY A 538 -17.79 1.36 9.89
CA GLY A 538 -18.02 1.68 8.48
C GLY A 538 -18.01 0.43 7.60
N SER A 539 -17.07 -0.48 7.86
CA SER A 539 -16.97 -1.76 7.16
C SER A 539 -18.20 -2.64 7.39
N ILE A 540 -18.70 -2.74 8.63
CA ILE A 540 -19.96 -3.44 8.96
C ILE A 540 -21.15 -2.82 8.20
N ALA A 541 -21.26 -1.49 8.14
CA ALA A 541 -22.34 -0.82 7.42
C ALA A 541 -22.29 -1.07 5.89
N LEU A 542 -21.09 -1.17 5.30
CA LEU A 542 -20.92 -1.58 3.89
C LEU A 542 -21.37 -3.02 3.64
N TYR A 543 -21.10 -3.96 4.57
CA TYR A 543 -21.62 -5.33 4.45
C TYR A 543 -23.15 -5.38 4.55
N LEU A 544 -23.77 -4.60 5.44
CA LEU A 544 -25.23 -4.49 5.52
C LEU A 544 -25.84 -3.93 4.22
N LEU A 545 -25.19 -2.93 3.62
CA LEU A 545 -25.57 -2.37 2.32
C LEU A 545 -25.51 -3.42 1.19
N LEU A 546 -24.42 -4.21 1.14
CA LEU A 546 -24.26 -5.30 0.17
C LEU A 546 -25.34 -6.38 0.33
N VAL A 547 -25.66 -6.76 1.57
CA VAL A 547 -26.74 -7.73 1.86
C VAL A 547 -28.10 -7.19 1.41
N PHE A 548 -28.39 -5.91 1.68
CA PHE A 548 -29.63 -5.26 1.22
C PHE A 548 -29.79 -5.32 -0.30
N HIS A 549 -28.76 -4.92 -1.06
CA HIS A 549 -28.79 -5.01 -2.54
C HIS A 549 -28.92 -6.44 -3.05
N GLY A 550 -28.24 -7.40 -2.40
CA GLY A 550 -28.37 -8.83 -2.70
C GLY A 550 -29.81 -9.34 -2.52
N LEU A 551 -30.49 -8.95 -1.44
CA LEU A 551 -31.88 -9.30 -1.20
C LEU A 551 -32.84 -8.68 -2.23
N VAL A 552 -32.66 -7.40 -2.57
CA VAL A 552 -33.45 -6.72 -3.63
C VAL A 552 -33.28 -7.44 -4.98
N LEU A 553 -32.06 -7.84 -5.31
CA LEU A 553 -31.75 -8.59 -6.54
C LEU A 553 -32.37 -9.99 -6.55
N LEU A 554 -32.33 -10.73 -5.44
CA LEU A 554 -32.97 -12.04 -5.31
C LEU A 554 -34.49 -11.94 -5.48
N VAL A 555 -35.14 -10.92 -4.89
CA VAL A 555 -36.58 -10.66 -5.08
C VAL A 555 -36.87 -10.30 -6.55
N ALA A 556 -36.04 -9.46 -7.19
CA ALA A 556 -36.17 -9.15 -8.61
C ALA A 556 -36.05 -10.41 -9.50
N CYS A 557 -35.12 -11.31 -9.19
CA CYS A 557 -34.96 -12.59 -9.89
C CYS A 557 -36.19 -13.51 -9.72
N PHE A 558 -36.69 -13.67 -8.49
CA PHE A 558 -37.87 -14.48 -8.19
C PHE A 558 -39.13 -13.99 -8.93
N ILE A 559 -39.37 -12.68 -8.91
CA ILE A 559 -40.50 -12.06 -9.61
C ILE A 559 -40.34 -12.24 -11.13
N SER A 560 -39.14 -12.03 -11.66
CA SER A 560 -38.85 -12.21 -13.10
C SER A 560 -39.00 -13.66 -13.56
N PHE A 561 -38.68 -14.63 -12.71
CA PHE A 561 -38.93 -16.05 -12.95
C PHE A 561 -40.44 -16.36 -13.03
N LYS A 562 -41.25 -15.81 -12.11
CA LYS A 562 -42.71 -16.00 -12.12
C LYS A 562 -43.39 -15.41 -13.35
N ILE A 563 -42.90 -14.29 -13.88
CA ILE A 563 -43.51 -13.60 -15.04
C ILE A 563 -43.18 -14.30 -16.37
N LYS A 564 -42.15 -15.15 -16.44
CA LYS A 564 -41.72 -15.83 -17.68
C LYS A 564 -42.83 -16.63 -18.39
N VAL A 565 -43.87 -17.04 -17.67
CA VAL A 565 -45.03 -17.78 -18.21
C VAL A 565 -46.01 -16.86 -18.99
N VAL A 566 -45.92 -15.55 -18.81
CA VAL A 566 -46.80 -14.56 -19.44
C VAL A 566 -46.25 -14.13 -20.80
N ASP A 567 -46.70 -14.81 -21.86
CA ASP A 567 -46.37 -14.46 -23.26
C ASP A 567 -47.57 -13.85 -24.00
N ILE A 568 -47.95 -12.63 -23.61
CA ILE A 568 -49.00 -11.84 -24.27
C ILE A 568 -48.34 -10.63 -24.93
N GLU A 569 -48.64 -10.36 -26.21
CA GLU A 569 -47.97 -9.30 -26.99
C GLU A 569 -48.07 -7.89 -26.36
N GLU A 570 -49.17 -7.61 -25.66
CA GLU A 570 -49.38 -6.36 -24.92
C GLU A 570 -48.44 -6.21 -23.71
N PHE A 571 -47.89 -7.33 -23.20
CA PHE A 571 -46.99 -7.41 -22.05
C PHE A 571 -45.54 -7.76 -22.43
N ASN A 572 -45.18 -7.70 -23.72
CA ASN A 572 -43.83 -8.00 -24.24
C ASN A 572 -42.70 -7.08 -23.68
N GLU A 573 -43.03 -6.13 -22.80
CA GLU A 573 -42.05 -5.42 -21.96
C GLU A 573 -41.41 -6.32 -20.87
N SER A 574 -42.08 -7.39 -20.44
CA SER A 574 -41.58 -8.30 -19.39
C SER A 574 -40.29 -9.02 -19.79
N LYS A 575 -40.17 -9.41 -21.06
CA LYS A 575 -39.02 -10.14 -21.61
C LYS A 575 -37.70 -9.34 -21.47
N PRO A 576 -37.56 -8.11 -22.01
CA PRO A 576 -36.33 -7.34 -21.84
C PRO A 576 -36.04 -6.97 -20.37
N ILE A 577 -37.05 -6.71 -19.53
CA ILE A 577 -36.79 -6.47 -18.08
C ILE A 577 -36.20 -7.72 -17.43
N THR A 578 -36.80 -8.88 -17.67
CA THR A 578 -36.33 -10.18 -17.14
C THR A 578 -34.90 -10.49 -17.61
N THR A 579 -34.60 -10.23 -18.88
CA THR A 579 -33.24 -10.39 -19.43
C THR A 579 -32.23 -9.47 -18.75
N SER A 580 -32.57 -8.18 -18.57
CA SER A 580 -31.69 -7.23 -17.87
C SER A 580 -31.41 -7.65 -16.42
N VAL A 581 -32.43 -8.10 -15.68
CA VAL A 581 -32.26 -8.60 -14.29
C VAL A 581 -31.31 -9.78 -14.26
N TYR A 582 -31.44 -10.76 -15.16
CA TYR A 582 -30.51 -11.91 -15.20
C TYR A 582 -29.09 -11.53 -15.61
N ILE A 583 -28.89 -10.55 -16.50
CA ILE A 583 -27.55 -10.03 -16.86
C ILE A 583 -26.89 -9.36 -15.66
N ILE A 584 -27.61 -8.53 -14.91
CA ILE A 584 -27.12 -7.88 -13.68
C ILE A 584 -26.69 -8.95 -12.67
N THR A 585 -27.52 -9.98 -12.44
CA THR A 585 -27.20 -11.08 -11.52
C THR A 585 -25.98 -11.88 -11.96
N PHE A 586 -25.86 -12.20 -13.24
CA PHE A 586 -24.71 -12.93 -13.78
C PHE A 586 -23.40 -12.15 -13.62
N CYS A 587 -23.41 -10.84 -13.92
CA CYS A 587 -22.23 -9.99 -13.74
C CYS A 587 -21.84 -9.84 -12.26
N LEU A 588 -22.80 -9.66 -11.34
CA LEU A 588 -22.50 -9.57 -9.90
C LEU A 588 -21.96 -10.89 -9.33
N PHE A 589 -22.42 -12.04 -9.84
CA PHE A 589 -21.87 -13.36 -9.48
C PHE A 589 -20.40 -13.53 -9.88
N ILE A 590 -19.92 -12.80 -10.90
CA ILE A 590 -18.50 -12.78 -11.31
C ILE A 590 -17.72 -11.73 -10.51
N VAL A 591 -18.28 -10.54 -10.32
CA VAL A 591 -17.59 -9.43 -9.64
C VAL A 591 -17.30 -9.72 -8.18
N ILE A 592 -18.27 -10.27 -7.43
CA ILE A 592 -18.11 -10.48 -5.98
C ILE A 592 -16.91 -11.40 -5.66
N PRO A 593 -16.75 -12.60 -6.28
CA PRO A 593 -15.54 -13.41 -6.11
C PRO A 593 -14.24 -12.73 -6.54
N LEU A 594 -14.26 -11.94 -7.63
CA LEU A 594 -13.08 -11.20 -8.09
C LEU A 594 -12.64 -10.10 -7.11
N MET A 595 -13.56 -9.49 -6.35
CA MET A 595 -13.24 -8.51 -5.30
C MET A 595 -12.69 -9.15 -4.02
N VAL A 596 -12.96 -10.43 -3.77
CA VAL A 596 -12.40 -11.18 -2.63
C VAL A 596 -10.96 -11.67 -2.92
N SER A 597 -10.58 -11.80 -4.18
CA SER A 597 -9.20 -12.09 -4.58
C SER A 597 -8.26 -10.92 -4.24
N PRO A 598 -7.02 -11.18 -3.82
CA PRO A 598 -5.96 -10.17 -3.87
C PRO A 598 -5.87 -9.58 -5.28
N GLN A 599 -6.03 -8.27 -5.37
CA GLN A 599 -6.07 -7.50 -6.61
C GLN A 599 -5.45 -6.13 -6.34
N SER A 600 -4.79 -5.56 -7.34
CA SER A 600 -4.36 -4.16 -7.25
C SER A 600 -5.57 -3.25 -7.11
N LEU A 601 -5.43 -2.13 -6.40
CA LEU A 601 -6.51 -1.16 -6.21
C LEU A 601 -6.98 -0.61 -7.57
N THR A 602 -6.03 -0.45 -8.49
CA THR A 602 -6.29 -0.08 -9.88
C THR A 602 -7.15 -1.14 -10.58
N SER A 603 -6.87 -2.43 -10.40
CA SER A 603 -7.72 -3.53 -10.94
C SER A 603 -9.10 -3.56 -10.29
N GLN A 604 -9.21 -3.39 -8.97
CA GLN A 604 -10.49 -3.36 -8.25
C GLN A 604 -11.40 -2.25 -8.81
N THR A 605 -10.90 -1.01 -8.86
CA THR A 605 -11.61 0.13 -9.45
C THR A 605 -11.97 -0.11 -10.93
N THR A 606 -11.07 -0.72 -11.71
CA THR A 606 -11.33 -1.06 -13.11
C THR A 606 -12.49 -2.05 -13.26
N ILE A 607 -12.49 -3.14 -12.47
CA ILE A 607 -13.54 -4.16 -12.52
C ILE A 607 -14.89 -3.57 -12.11
N ILE A 608 -14.95 -2.80 -11.02
CA ILE A 608 -16.19 -2.12 -10.57
C ILE A 608 -16.75 -1.23 -11.67
N CYS A 609 -15.93 -0.33 -12.23
CA CYS A 609 -16.37 0.61 -13.26
C CYS A 609 -16.78 -0.10 -14.57
N VAL A 610 -15.98 -1.05 -15.07
CA VAL A 610 -16.32 -1.78 -16.30
C VAL A 610 -17.61 -2.57 -16.13
N CYS A 611 -17.79 -3.29 -15.02
CA CYS A 611 -19.01 -4.07 -14.80
C CYS A 611 -20.24 -3.19 -14.60
N ALA A 612 -20.13 -2.08 -13.87
CA ALA A 612 -21.23 -1.11 -13.73
C ALA A 612 -21.61 -0.48 -15.07
N ILE A 613 -20.62 -0.08 -15.90
CA ILE A 613 -20.86 0.49 -17.22
C ILE A 613 -21.53 -0.54 -18.15
N VAL A 614 -20.96 -1.74 -18.28
CA VAL A 614 -21.42 -2.78 -19.21
C VAL A 614 -22.82 -3.27 -18.85
N THR A 615 -23.09 -3.57 -17.57
CA THR A 615 -24.43 -4.01 -17.13
C THR A 615 -25.50 -2.96 -17.36
N THR A 616 -25.21 -1.70 -17.03
CA THR A 616 -26.15 -0.57 -17.19
C THR A 616 -26.38 -0.26 -18.66
N LEU A 617 -25.33 -0.23 -19.49
CA LEU A 617 -25.41 0.02 -20.93
C LEU A 617 -26.20 -1.06 -21.67
N ILE A 618 -25.88 -2.36 -21.45
CA ILE A 618 -26.62 -3.46 -22.07
C ILE A 618 -28.09 -3.45 -21.64
N SER A 619 -28.35 -3.26 -20.35
CA SER A 619 -29.73 -3.21 -19.83
C SER A 619 -30.52 -2.03 -20.42
N MET A 620 -29.89 -0.85 -20.57
CA MET A 620 -30.50 0.30 -21.23
C MET A 620 -30.79 -0.01 -22.71
N LEU A 621 -29.85 -0.61 -23.45
CA LEU A 621 -30.05 -0.99 -24.85
C LEU A 621 -31.21 -1.98 -25.02
N LEU A 622 -31.35 -2.97 -24.13
CA LEU A 622 -32.47 -3.92 -24.14
C LEU A 622 -33.81 -3.24 -23.83
N LEU A 623 -33.87 -2.41 -22.79
CA LEU A 623 -35.10 -1.76 -22.31
C LEU A 623 -35.62 -0.67 -23.26
N PHE A 624 -34.72 0.12 -23.84
CA PHE A 624 -35.07 1.29 -24.66
C PHE A 624 -34.96 0.99 -26.16
N GLY A 625 -33.96 0.22 -26.59
CA GLY A 625 -33.80 -0.18 -27.99
C GLY A 625 -34.99 -0.98 -28.50
N SER A 626 -35.52 -1.92 -27.72
CA SER A 626 -36.74 -2.66 -28.07
C SER A 626 -37.97 -1.76 -28.27
N LYS A 627 -38.11 -0.68 -27.48
CA LYS A 627 -39.21 0.29 -27.59
C LYS A 627 -39.06 1.18 -28.81
N PHE A 628 -37.87 1.74 -29.04
CA PHE A 628 -37.62 2.62 -30.18
C PHE A 628 -37.66 1.84 -31.50
N TYR A 629 -37.17 0.60 -31.52
CA TYR A 629 -37.33 -0.31 -32.66
C TYR A 629 -38.80 -0.62 -32.97
N LYS A 630 -39.63 -0.92 -31.95
CA LYS A 630 -41.08 -1.12 -32.13
C LYS A 630 -41.78 0.13 -32.65
N MET A 631 -41.37 1.32 -32.20
CA MET A 631 -41.90 2.61 -32.67
C MET A 631 -41.49 2.93 -34.13
N ALA A 632 -40.27 2.55 -34.53
CA ALA A 632 -39.79 2.73 -35.90
C ALA A 632 -40.45 1.75 -36.90
N THR A 633 -40.66 0.49 -36.49
CA THR A 633 -41.20 -0.57 -37.36
C THR A 633 -42.73 -0.56 -37.47
N GLN A 634 -43.46 -0.25 -36.40
CA GLN A 634 -44.94 -0.22 -36.41
C GLN A 634 -45.51 1.15 -36.83
N GLY A 635 -44.64 2.10 -37.17
CA GLY A 635 -45.00 3.47 -37.51
C GLY A 635 -45.40 4.32 -36.30
N LEU A 636 -45.22 5.63 -36.45
CA LEU A 636 -45.73 6.63 -35.51
C LEU A 636 -47.26 6.78 -35.70
N ALA A 637 -48.02 5.84 -35.13
CA ALA A 637 -49.48 5.90 -35.03
C ALA A 637 -49.91 7.05 -34.09
N ILE A 638 -49.81 8.28 -34.59
CA ILE A 638 -50.13 9.53 -33.90
C ILE A 638 -51.60 9.96 -34.12
N ASN A 639 -52.31 9.38 -35.11
CA ASN A 639 -53.57 9.91 -35.65
C ASN A 639 -54.77 8.93 -35.65
N GLU A 640 -55.18 8.38 -34.50
CA GLU A 640 -56.49 7.68 -34.37
C GLU A 640 -57.37 8.19 -33.21
N THR A 641 -57.18 9.43 -32.75
CA THR A 641 -57.95 9.99 -31.60
C THR A 641 -58.68 11.31 -31.90
N PHE A 642 -58.89 11.65 -33.18
CA PHE A 642 -59.56 12.91 -33.58
C PHE A 642 -60.66 12.75 -34.65
N ALA A 643 -61.07 11.52 -35.00
CA ALA A 643 -61.94 11.24 -36.14
C ALA A 643 -63.37 10.73 -35.82
N THR A 644 -63.85 10.81 -34.57
CA THR A 644 -65.25 10.46 -34.22
C THR A 644 -65.80 11.26 -33.04
N SER A 645 -65.97 12.58 -33.18
CA SER A 645 -66.91 13.40 -32.39
C SER A 645 -66.85 14.88 -32.79
N THR A 646 -67.59 15.31 -33.82
CA THR A 646 -68.04 16.71 -34.01
C THR A 646 -69.03 16.80 -35.18
N LYS A 647 -69.94 17.80 -35.12
CA LYS A 647 -71.06 18.08 -36.06
C LYS A 647 -72.21 17.07 -35.99
N SER A 648 -73.27 17.25 -35.19
CA SER A 648 -74.21 18.39 -35.03
C SER A 648 -75.16 18.63 -36.22
N SER A 649 -76.44 18.29 -36.02
CA SER A 649 -77.64 18.95 -36.56
C SER A 649 -77.68 19.42 -38.03
N SER A 650 -78.55 18.83 -38.85
CA SER A 650 -79.85 19.43 -39.26
C SER A 650 -80.51 18.72 -40.46
N LYS A 651 -81.83 18.95 -40.65
CA LYS A 651 -82.72 18.37 -41.68
C LYS A 651 -82.27 18.79 -43.10
N SER A 652 -82.42 18.02 -44.18
CA SER A 652 -83.72 17.69 -44.79
C SER A 652 -83.62 16.94 -46.15
N SER A 653 -84.62 16.08 -46.40
CA SER A 653 -85.38 15.89 -47.67
C SER A 653 -84.73 15.57 -49.05
N LYS A 654 -85.04 14.33 -49.50
CA LYS A 654 -85.63 13.93 -50.81
C LYS A 654 -84.81 13.87 -52.14
N SER A 655 -84.70 12.63 -52.64
CA SER A 655 -84.99 12.18 -54.04
C SER A 655 -84.00 12.59 -55.16
N SER A 656 -83.84 11.88 -56.30
CA SER A 656 -84.58 10.74 -56.87
C SER A 656 -83.79 10.03 -58.01
N TYR A 657 -84.13 8.78 -58.37
CA TYR A 657 -83.73 7.99 -59.57
C TYR A 657 -82.21 7.74 -59.84
N GLY A 658 -81.76 6.58 -60.35
CA GLY A 658 -82.41 5.27 -60.58
C GLY A 658 -81.64 4.40 -61.60
N LYS A 659 -81.81 3.05 -61.53
CA LYS A 659 -81.54 2.03 -62.60
C LYS A 659 -80.07 1.80 -63.02
N ASP A 660 -79.60 0.61 -63.48
CA ASP A 660 -80.16 -0.74 -63.69
C ASP A 660 -79.07 -1.85 -63.48
N ASN A 661 -79.45 -3.14 -63.50
CA ASN A 661 -78.63 -4.39 -63.38
C ASN A 661 -78.55 -5.08 -64.79
N PRO A 662 -78.06 -6.34 -65.06
CA PRO A 662 -77.27 -7.34 -64.30
C PRO A 662 -76.12 -8.08 -65.09
N ASN A 663 -75.58 -9.16 -64.51
CA ASN A 663 -74.57 -10.17 -64.98
C ASN A 663 -75.06 -11.06 -66.18
N PRO A 664 -74.25 -11.86 -66.94
CA PRO A 664 -73.74 -13.19 -66.46
C PRO A 664 -72.54 -13.94 -67.19
N ASN A 665 -72.08 -15.06 -66.57
CA ASN A 665 -71.56 -16.36 -67.09
C ASN A 665 -70.24 -16.57 -67.90
N ALA A 666 -69.43 -17.56 -67.44
CA ALA A 666 -68.32 -18.28 -68.11
C ALA A 666 -68.14 -19.71 -67.52
N ILE A 667 -67.38 -20.64 -68.16
CA ILE A 667 -67.55 -22.12 -68.01
C ILE A 667 -66.25 -22.99 -68.25
N ASN A 668 -66.07 -24.07 -67.46
CA ASN A 668 -65.18 -25.29 -67.57
C ASN A 668 -63.64 -25.12 -67.70
N PHE A 669 -62.73 -26.10 -67.49
CA PHE A 669 -62.69 -27.57 -67.17
C PHE A 669 -61.63 -27.82 -66.03
N GLY A 670 -61.33 -28.99 -65.46
CA GLY A 670 -61.87 -30.38 -65.56
C GLY A 670 -60.82 -31.46 -65.13
N GLU A 671 -61.30 -32.68 -64.77
CA GLU A 671 -60.61 -34.02 -64.80
C GLU A 671 -59.31 -34.25 -63.95
N ASP A 672 -58.74 -35.44 -63.60
CA ASP A 672 -59.12 -36.88 -63.36
C ASP A 672 -57.88 -37.62 -62.71
N ASP A 673 -57.83 -38.93 -62.38
CA ASP A 673 -58.35 -39.65 -61.17
C ASP A 673 -57.50 -40.95 -60.85
N THR A 674 -57.77 -41.68 -59.72
CA THR A 674 -57.35 -43.07 -59.31
C THR A 674 -55.85 -43.39 -58.98
N SER A 675 -55.43 -44.37 -58.12
CA SER A 675 -56.04 -45.29 -57.11
C SER A 675 -54.98 -46.01 -56.21
N ASP A 676 -55.43 -46.86 -55.25
CA ASP A 676 -54.79 -48.05 -54.60
C ASP A 676 -53.71 -47.88 -53.48
N GLU A 677 -53.96 -48.31 -52.22
CA GLU A 677 -53.69 -49.63 -51.55
C GLU A 677 -52.25 -49.79 -50.98
N THR A 678 -51.91 -50.46 -49.85
CA THR A 678 -52.59 -51.22 -48.77
C THR A 678 -51.70 -51.35 -47.49
N SER A 679 -52.27 -51.84 -46.36
CA SER A 679 -51.61 -52.53 -45.19
C SER A 679 -50.54 -51.80 -44.32
N GLU A 680 -50.81 -51.49 -43.03
CA GLU A 680 -50.47 -52.26 -41.78
C GLU A 680 -48.99 -52.07 -41.29
N GLU A 681 -48.62 -51.95 -40.00
CA GLU A 681 -49.20 -52.46 -38.74
C GLU A 681 -48.77 -51.66 -37.46
N LYS A 682 -49.64 -51.64 -36.41
CA LYS A 682 -49.42 -51.49 -34.93
C LYS A 682 -48.22 -50.64 -34.38
N HIS A 683 -48.43 -49.68 -33.45
CA HIS A 683 -48.69 -50.01 -32.02
C HIS A 683 -49.26 -48.86 -31.12
N LYS A 684 -50.43 -49.13 -30.52
CA LYS A 684 -51.00 -48.72 -29.20
C LYS A 684 -50.91 -47.28 -28.63
N SER A 685 -52.09 -46.66 -28.64
CA SER A 685 -52.62 -45.57 -27.77
C SER A 685 -52.92 -46.05 -26.31
N PRO A 686 -53.56 -45.31 -25.34
CA PRO A 686 -54.86 -44.62 -25.54
C PRO A 686 -55.32 -43.43 -24.63
N LYS A 687 -56.49 -42.88 -25.03
CA LYS A 687 -57.56 -42.19 -24.27
C LYS A 687 -57.59 -40.65 -24.18
N GLN A 688 -58.29 -40.09 -25.16
CA GLN A 688 -59.00 -38.80 -25.11
C GLN A 688 -60.11 -38.77 -24.03
N LYS A 689 -60.50 -37.55 -23.63
CA LYS A 689 -61.92 -37.17 -23.56
C LYS A 689 -62.09 -35.75 -24.11
N SER A 690 -62.67 -35.64 -25.30
CA SER A 690 -63.15 -34.39 -25.89
C SER A 690 -64.65 -34.23 -25.66
N VAL A 691 -65.09 -33.04 -25.24
CA VAL A 691 -66.50 -32.64 -25.26
C VAL A 691 -66.59 -31.32 -26.01
N ASN A 692 -67.28 -31.33 -27.16
CA ASN A 692 -67.62 -30.11 -27.89
C ASN A 692 -68.74 -29.38 -27.16
N PHE A 693 -68.64 -28.05 -27.07
CA PHE A 693 -69.83 -27.21 -26.94
C PHE A 693 -69.65 -25.89 -27.70
N SER A 694 -70.41 -25.74 -28.78
CA SER A 694 -70.56 -24.47 -29.47
C SER A 694 -71.52 -23.57 -28.71
N ASN A 695 -71.11 -22.36 -28.30
CA ASN A 695 -71.96 -21.18 -28.44
C ASN A 695 -71.26 -19.85 -28.10
N LYS A 696 -71.71 -18.82 -28.84
CA LYS A 696 -71.40 -17.39 -28.76
C LYS A 696 -71.09 -16.82 -27.36
N SER A 697 -70.00 -16.06 -27.25
CA SER A 697 -69.97 -14.79 -26.47
C SER A 697 -68.78 -13.92 -26.86
N ASN A 698 -69.01 -12.63 -27.10
CA ASN A 698 -67.95 -11.64 -27.36
C ASN A 698 -67.19 -11.31 -26.05
N SER A 699 -65.89 -11.59 -25.99
CA SER A 699 -65.06 -11.28 -24.81
C SER A 699 -64.08 -10.12 -25.06
N HIS A 700 -64.48 -8.90 -24.69
CA HIS A 700 -63.58 -7.74 -24.69
C HIS A 700 -62.49 -7.84 -23.61
N LEU A 701 -61.26 -8.14 -24.03
CA LEU A 701 -60.05 -8.08 -23.18
C LEU A 701 -59.78 -6.63 -22.69
N ALA A 702 -58.91 -6.49 -21.69
CA ALA A 702 -58.79 -5.27 -20.88
C ALA A 702 -57.89 -4.20 -21.53
N VAL A 703 -58.40 -2.96 -21.64
CA VAL A 703 -57.64 -1.80 -22.11
C VAL A 703 -57.00 -1.07 -20.92
N PHE A 704 -55.72 -0.70 -21.05
CA PHE A 704 -55.04 0.19 -20.09
C PHE A 704 -55.51 1.64 -20.25
N THR A 705 -56.40 2.09 -19.37
CA THR A 705 -56.72 3.52 -19.23
C THR A 705 -55.57 4.23 -18.51
N SER A 706 -55.12 5.37 -19.05
CA SER A 706 -54.19 6.26 -18.35
C SER A 706 -54.88 7.05 -17.24
N ASP A 707 -54.14 7.46 -16.22
CA ASP A 707 -54.65 8.09 -15.00
C ASP A 707 -55.57 9.32 -15.26
N GLU A 708 -55.47 9.98 -16.42
CA GLU A 708 -56.38 11.06 -16.87
C GLU A 708 -57.86 10.64 -17.03
N GLU A 709 -58.18 9.43 -17.49
CA GLU A 709 -59.57 9.05 -17.83
C GLU A 709 -60.41 8.75 -16.58
N THR A 710 -59.79 8.19 -15.53
CA THR A 710 -60.44 7.89 -14.25
C THR A 710 -61.04 9.12 -13.57
N SER A 711 -60.46 10.31 -13.80
CA SER A 711 -60.88 11.58 -13.19
C SER A 711 -62.23 12.12 -13.67
N LYS A 712 -62.71 11.66 -14.84
CA LYS A 712 -63.98 12.11 -15.43
C LYS A 712 -65.18 11.28 -15.02
N THR A 713 -64.97 10.03 -14.61
CA THR A 713 -66.03 9.08 -14.21
C THR A 713 -66.42 9.15 -12.73
N SER A 714 -65.62 9.79 -11.87
CA SER A 714 -65.83 9.83 -10.42
C SER A 714 -66.52 11.10 -9.91
N LYS A 715 -67.23 11.84 -10.78
CA LYS A 715 -67.90 13.13 -10.45
C LYS A 715 -69.43 13.04 -10.31
N LEU A 716 -69.99 11.85 -10.20
CA LEU A 716 -71.41 11.64 -9.87
C LEU A 716 -71.54 10.76 -8.62
N SER A 717 -72.33 11.24 -7.66
CA SER A 717 -72.98 10.57 -6.51
C SER A 717 -72.51 10.91 -5.07
N ILE A 718 -73.33 11.74 -4.41
CA ILE A 718 -73.85 11.59 -3.02
C ILE A 718 -72.93 11.98 -1.84
N ASP A 719 -73.06 13.26 -1.44
CA ASP A 719 -73.72 13.75 -0.21
C ASP A 719 -73.34 13.27 1.21
N PHE A 720 -73.05 14.29 2.07
CA PHE A 720 -73.20 14.41 3.54
C PHE A 720 -72.63 13.30 4.45
N GLU A 721 -71.82 13.59 5.48
CA GLU A 721 -72.16 14.47 6.60
C GLU A 721 -70.92 15.01 7.37
N ASN A 722 -71.10 16.07 8.18
CA ASN A 722 -70.03 16.79 8.90
C ASN A 722 -69.75 16.25 10.31
N SER A 723 -68.49 16.24 10.73
CA SER A 723 -68.13 16.71 12.07
C SER A 723 -66.68 17.21 12.12
N SER A 724 -66.48 18.41 12.65
CA SER A 724 -65.22 19.15 12.63
C SER A 724 -64.63 19.32 14.04
N LYS A 725 -63.30 19.44 14.12
CA LYS A 725 -62.61 20.37 15.02
C LYS A 725 -61.12 20.51 14.67
N ASP A 726 -60.74 21.74 14.38
CA ASP A 726 -59.39 22.19 14.04
C ASP A 726 -58.50 22.36 15.29
N ILE A 727 -57.18 22.56 15.08
CA ILE A 727 -56.47 23.82 15.42
C ILE A 727 -55.00 23.76 14.92
N SER A 728 -54.54 24.88 14.34
CA SER A 728 -53.20 25.20 13.77
C SER A 728 -52.12 25.45 14.83
N ILE A 729 -50.83 25.12 14.65
CA ILE A 729 -49.76 25.75 13.80
C ILE A 729 -49.51 27.24 14.10
N ASP A 730 -48.27 27.54 14.55
CA ASP A 730 -47.44 28.77 14.53
C ASP A 730 -46.64 28.90 15.86
N GLN A 731 -45.38 29.38 15.97
CA GLN A 731 -44.43 30.04 15.05
C GLN A 731 -42.96 29.77 15.47
N LEU A 732 -42.06 29.71 14.49
CA LEU A 732 -40.76 30.42 14.34
C LEU A 732 -40.17 31.18 15.57
N GLN A 733 -38.86 31.38 15.83
CA GLN A 733 -37.52 31.00 15.31
C GLN A 733 -36.52 31.96 16.04
N GLN A 734 -35.18 31.72 16.01
CA GLN A 734 -34.10 32.65 16.51
C GLN A 734 -33.91 32.70 18.05
N GLN A 735 -32.72 32.91 18.66
CA GLN A 735 -31.38 33.30 18.14
C GLN A 735 -30.21 32.90 19.10
N LYS A 736 -29.09 32.42 18.56
CA LYS A 736 -27.64 32.65 18.90
C LYS A 736 -27.03 32.63 20.35
N GLN A 737 -25.91 31.90 20.43
CA GLN A 737 -24.58 32.24 21.06
C GLN A 737 -24.23 31.92 22.55
N GLN A 738 -23.49 30.80 22.74
CA GLN A 738 -22.18 30.55 23.42
C GLN A 738 -21.43 31.69 24.18
N PRO A 739 -20.36 31.38 24.96
CA PRO A 739 -20.06 30.25 25.89
C PRO A 739 -19.37 30.71 27.21
N ILE A 740 -18.84 29.82 28.08
CA ILE A 740 -17.63 30.03 28.93
C ILE A 740 -17.21 28.72 29.68
N ASN A 741 -15.90 28.55 29.91
CA ASN A 741 -15.24 27.41 30.59
C ASN A 741 -15.20 27.52 32.13
N THR A 742 -15.02 26.37 32.80
CA THR A 742 -14.11 26.28 33.97
C THR A 742 -13.53 24.86 34.15
N ASN A 743 -12.25 24.78 34.53
CA ASN A 743 -11.50 23.53 34.80
C ASN A 743 -11.72 23.03 36.24
N GLY A 744 -11.32 21.78 36.53
CA GLY A 744 -11.22 21.25 37.90
C GLY A 744 -10.72 19.80 37.94
N ASP A 745 -9.46 19.63 38.32
CA ASP A 745 -8.67 18.39 38.35
C ASP A 745 -9.20 17.27 39.27
N LEU A 746 -8.79 15.99 39.03
CA LEU A 746 -8.00 15.17 39.98
C LEU A 746 -7.78 13.69 39.56
N GLU A 747 -6.50 13.33 39.48
CA GLU A 747 -5.82 12.06 39.88
C GLU A 747 -6.37 10.64 39.58
N ASN A 748 -5.56 9.91 38.79
CA ASN A 748 -4.95 8.60 39.08
C ASN A 748 -5.76 7.47 39.75
N LYS A 749 -5.96 6.35 39.03
CA LYS A 749 -5.31 5.06 39.38
C LYS A 749 -5.45 3.92 38.36
N SER A 750 -4.30 3.33 38.05
CA SER A 750 -4.01 1.88 37.88
C SER A 750 -4.81 0.99 36.90
N ASN A 751 -4.03 0.38 36.00
CA ASN A 751 -3.98 -1.07 35.70
C ASN A 751 -4.65 -1.66 34.44
N ASP A 752 -3.77 -2.37 33.71
CA ASP A 752 -3.93 -3.66 33.03
C ASP A 752 -4.41 -3.75 31.56
N LYS A 753 -3.56 -4.43 30.78
CA LYS A 753 -3.76 -5.14 29.48
C LYS A 753 -3.81 -4.34 28.17
N ILE A 754 -2.70 -4.46 27.44
CA ILE A 754 -2.54 -4.48 25.97
C ILE A 754 -1.36 -5.47 25.79
N ASP A 755 -1.56 -6.78 25.61
CA ASP A 755 -2.16 -7.52 24.47
C ASP A 755 -1.54 -7.13 23.12
N ASP A 756 -0.97 -8.13 22.44
CA ASP A 756 -0.19 -8.01 21.20
C ASP A 756 -0.94 -7.26 20.08
N ASP A 757 -0.23 -6.44 19.28
CA ASP A 757 -0.25 -6.65 17.81
C ASP A 757 0.79 -5.84 17.02
N ASN A 758 1.12 -6.37 15.83
CA ASN A 758 2.06 -5.78 14.87
C ASN A 758 1.50 -4.50 14.23
N ASP A 759 2.01 -3.32 14.59
CA ASP A 759 1.59 -2.07 13.93
C ASP A 759 2.72 -1.09 13.55
N ASN A 760 3.69 -1.60 12.78
CA ASN A 760 4.67 -0.76 12.09
C ASN A 760 4.04 0.15 11.01
N SER A 761 2.74 0.01 10.70
CA SER A 761 2.05 0.85 9.71
C SER A 761 1.57 2.18 10.30
N SER A 762 1.04 2.19 11.53
CA SER A 762 0.50 3.42 12.15
C SER A 762 1.58 4.37 12.69
N VAL A 763 2.77 3.84 13.01
CA VAL A 763 3.95 4.66 13.34
C VAL A 763 4.42 5.44 12.10
N LEU A 764 4.33 4.82 10.92
CA LEU A 764 4.72 5.47 9.66
C LEU A 764 3.69 6.54 9.25
N SER A 765 2.38 6.26 9.36
CA SER A 765 1.34 7.26 9.05
C SER A 765 1.38 8.47 9.99
N LYS A 766 1.66 8.28 11.29
CA LYS A 766 1.92 9.38 12.24
C LYS A 766 3.19 10.19 11.93
N ARG A 767 4.18 9.62 11.24
CA ARG A 767 5.34 10.39 10.75
C ARG A 767 4.99 11.25 9.53
N ILE A 768 4.17 10.74 8.61
CA ILE A 768 3.68 11.50 7.44
C ILE A 768 2.92 12.76 7.87
N SER A 769 2.03 12.66 8.86
CA SER A 769 1.27 13.82 9.36
C SER A 769 2.16 14.91 10.00
N ASN A 770 3.34 14.56 10.49
CA ASN A 770 4.30 15.53 11.04
C ASN A 770 5.17 16.17 9.95
N GLN A 771 5.41 15.50 8.82
CA GLN A 771 6.14 16.09 7.68
C GLN A 771 5.27 17.03 6.83
N GLN A 772 3.95 16.84 6.80
CA GLN A 772 3.02 17.71 6.05
C GLN A 772 2.92 19.16 6.60
N ASN A 773 3.43 19.44 7.80
CA ASN A 773 3.46 20.79 8.36
C ASN A 773 4.75 21.59 8.00
N GLY A 774 5.50 21.14 6.99
CA GLY A 774 6.80 21.69 6.59
C GLY A 774 6.87 22.27 5.16
N GLU A 775 5.74 22.61 4.54
CA GLU A 775 5.73 23.19 3.18
C GLU A 775 6.43 24.56 3.14
N THR A 776 7.65 24.58 2.60
CA THR A 776 8.29 25.80 2.10
C THR A 776 8.27 25.77 0.57
N GLU A 777 7.49 26.68 -0.02
CA GLU A 777 7.53 26.95 -1.46
C GLU A 777 8.96 27.31 -1.90
N ILE A 778 9.48 26.61 -2.91
CA ILE A 778 10.59 27.10 -3.73
C ILE A 778 10.20 26.94 -5.20
N ASP A 779 9.91 28.09 -5.82
CA ASP A 779 9.52 28.24 -7.22
C ASP A 779 10.63 27.76 -8.17
N SER A 780 10.25 27.01 -9.20
CA SER A 780 11.17 26.40 -10.16
C SER A 780 11.21 27.18 -11.47
N ASN A 781 11.80 28.38 -11.44
CA ASN A 781 12.02 29.21 -12.63
C ASN A 781 13.34 30.00 -12.57
N ASN A 782 14.50 29.35 -12.77
CA ASN A 782 15.64 29.89 -13.55
C ASN A 782 16.86 28.93 -13.61
N VAL A 783 17.32 28.68 -14.85
CA VAL A 783 18.63 28.12 -15.28
C VAL A 783 18.95 26.68 -14.88
#